data_AF-A0A8S3RUN1-F1
#
_entry.id   AF-A0A8S3RUN1-F1
#
_cell.length_a   1.000
_cell.length_b   1.000
_cell.length_c   1.000
_cell.angle_alpha   90.00
_cell.angle_beta   90.00
_cell.angle_gamma   90.00
#
_symmetry.space_group_name_H-M   'P 1'
#
loop_
_entity.id
_entity.type
_entity.pdbx_description
1 polymer ?
#
loop_
_entity_poly.entity_id
_entity_poly.type
_entity_poly.pdbx_seq_one_letter_code
_entity_poly.pdbx_strand_id
1 'polypeptide(L)'
;MIINYFQLVFRVSIFKRKSKEEEDVLQRLSDLVWNLLKSRDKLDKPTDKEDFTSAVITEACHVLTNGVNVLYPTESAKNRLMLSLLDSSYEAHIELRDMILVDFADRLRGMTYSNMESKNLCFNDETVNLILKIAVKESCELLKESVASSCLRYMMSLQSFLLREAILYKSKTESEDSTKQDNTVLKELQISIMNLASKVFRGSYQVLEALLDTCSTVISKHKEDLEYWLQGLERLAKATVLGHLLPVLLTAMTHPNLRCLQFGDNLMSQLVHLVVLTSQAALLLKSQVQAVQQEIFEKDSDIDVAELIGQAVNLENCDLKEKEEEGFLAGLKIPAPLVIREGYREYTSCQGQLQVEGECPYPWGKLVLYAGPTTNSKKVAEYGGNTYGFGSRSVLGSGWPKDLVKVEGDTVTFSFEMRSGREHNTPDKAMWGFMCTVRAQESTEEVSIGLPFLADLALGLSVLACTMLQLLYEGPDKSKQEISCTHLLRSKLLQRCVWQSDTGKPIPGFSPDSSHDLTIIDDTTLPRIKLPSDVIQNLRKLCHRPTQTLRPSIREVIQPDILEERVISTVIKHLSLTEIVHQLPSAENQNPEEFSLLQSVLQEVYKRLDALIRQLQVQRFFSNDLLVSVSEKDIPDCLIERLAEERRLEAQKRKERTEAHLYMNIQVVTDDNFNGHQGNDLFDGDKINFRNFKVKKSSTVLEFMHMLADNMKYPVTQIRPWPFQFRQNQTYRPTLLDLEANLNKTVLDVADNENPWTVFVETLNPESGLKELPQFDKDSDVLIFLKLYDPKRKTISFCGHTYVPITAKTAELLPDLCRRAGFPVGTPLLLFEEVKPNMVERIESHDLPIEKSLEELMDGDIIVFQKDGLDIHQYDLPTARDYFKDLYYRVEVIFCDKAIPNDPGFSLDLSLRMNYEQMANAVATYLQTDPYLLQFFKPQSYREGPGNPIRCTYEGNLKDLLLYAKPRQPRKLYYQQLNIKINELENKKQFKCTWVTSKLKEEKELVLYPSKNELEPDGSDKLRLLEVISNKIYSIQKEETLLDAINMSGSTKTYRIEEIPKEEVTLKDNETLIPVAHFHKEVYSTFGVPFLLKIKQGEKFSTVKERIQKKLEITEKDFEKYKFAIVVMGKVEYISDEENDVQVDLSLFKPHPMQGASMQARPWLGLDHVNKTPKRSKVPYSEKAIKIHN
;
A
#
# COMPACT_ATOMS: atom_id res chain seq x y z
N MET A 1 42.61 12.95 21.78
CA MET A 1 43.12 11.76 22.53
C MET A 1 42.50 11.66 23.93
N ILE A 2 42.74 12.63 24.84
CA ILE A 2 42.08 12.62 26.18
C ILE A 2 40.55 12.77 26.06
N ILE A 3 40.07 13.62 25.17
CA ILE A 3 38.62 13.83 24.96
C ILE A 3 37.95 12.57 24.37
N ASN A 4 38.58 11.92 23.39
CA ASN A 4 38.11 10.64 22.82
C ASN A 4 38.09 9.51 23.87
N TYR A 5 39.02 9.52 24.83
CA TYR A 5 39.03 8.56 25.94
C TYR A 5 37.77 8.72 26.81
N PHE A 6 37.33 9.95 27.09
CA PHE A 6 36.08 10.19 27.82
C PHE A 6 34.84 9.70 27.05
N GLN A 7 34.80 9.82 25.72
CA GLN A 7 33.70 9.26 24.92
C GLN A 7 33.62 7.73 25.04
N LEU A 8 34.76 7.04 24.97
CA LEU A 8 34.83 5.58 25.13
C LEU A 8 34.38 5.16 26.53
N VAL A 9 34.80 5.90 27.56
CA VAL A 9 34.39 5.66 28.95
C VAL A 9 32.87 5.78 29.12
N PHE A 10 32.25 6.83 28.58
CA PHE A 10 30.78 6.99 28.64
C PHE A 10 30.00 5.94 27.83
N ARG A 11 30.58 5.40 26.75
CA ARG A 11 29.93 4.34 25.94
C ARG A 11 30.02 2.95 26.55
N VAL A 12 31.11 2.63 27.25
CA VAL A 12 31.42 1.26 27.69
C VAL A 12 31.18 1.04 29.18
N SER A 13 31.20 2.10 30.00
CA SER A 13 31.17 1.97 31.46
C SER A 13 29.76 2.14 32.04
N ILE A 14 29.40 1.29 33.01
CA ILE A 14 28.12 1.38 33.74
C ILE A 14 28.34 2.16 35.04
N PHE A 15 27.81 3.39 35.10
CA PHE A 15 27.88 4.26 36.28
C PHE A 15 26.70 4.01 37.21
N LYS A 16 26.97 3.52 38.42
CA LYS A 16 25.92 3.13 39.38
C LYS A 16 25.62 4.21 40.43
N ARG A 17 26.41 5.31 40.46
CA ARG A 17 26.24 6.46 41.38
C ARG A 17 26.10 6.04 42.85
N LYS A 18 26.92 5.08 43.29
CA LYS A 18 26.83 4.52 44.65
C LYS A 18 27.80 5.17 45.65
N SER A 19 28.84 5.84 45.17
CA SER A 19 29.80 6.54 46.03
C SER A 19 29.79 8.05 45.77
N LYS A 20 30.03 8.83 46.83
CA LYS A 20 30.12 10.30 46.76
C LYS A 20 31.32 10.77 45.93
N GLU A 21 32.36 9.95 45.85
CA GLU A 21 33.57 10.18 45.06
C GLU A 21 33.29 10.05 43.55
N GLU A 22 32.43 9.10 43.14
CA GLU A 22 31.99 8.92 41.76
C GLU A 22 31.18 10.14 41.27
N GLU A 23 30.32 10.69 42.14
CA GLU A 23 29.57 11.93 41.86
C GLU A 23 30.48 13.16 41.74
N ASP A 24 31.47 13.31 42.64
CA ASP A 24 32.43 14.41 42.60
C ASP A 24 33.28 14.41 41.31
N VAL A 25 33.66 13.22 40.84
CA VAL A 25 34.41 13.05 39.58
C VAL A 25 33.56 13.39 38.36
N LEU A 26 32.30 12.93 38.32
CA LEU A 26 31.37 13.25 37.23
C LEU A 26 31.07 14.74 37.16
N GLN A 27 30.94 15.42 38.31
CA GLN A 27 30.72 16.86 38.37
C GLN A 27 31.93 17.64 37.85
N ARG A 28 33.15 17.29 38.30
CA ARG A 28 34.38 17.94 37.81
C ARG A 28 34.61 17.72 36.32
N LEU A 29 34.26 16.54 35.81
CA LEU A 29 34.36 16.21 34.39
C LEU A 29 33.34 17.03 33.58
N SER A 30 32.09 17.12 34.06
CA SER A 30 31.07 17.99 33.47
C SER A 30 31.55 19.45 33.42
N ASP A 31 32.02 20.00 34.53
CA ASP A 31 32.50 21.38 34.61
C ASP A 31 33.69 21.64 33.68
N LEU A 32 34.61 20.68 33.56
CA LEU A 32 35.76 20.75 32.63
C LEU A 32 35.30 20.83 31.17
N VAL A 33 34.37 19.96 30.76
CA VAL A 33 33.87 19.93 29.37
C VAL A 33 33.03 21.17 29.04
N TRP A 34 32.21 21.65 29.99
CA TRP A 34 31.47 22.92 29.84
C TRP A 34 32.39 24.14 29.78
N ASN A 35 33.50 24.14 30.51
CA ASN A 35 34.51 25.20 30.41
C ASN A 35 35.23 25.20 29.06
N LEU A 36 35.43 24.03 28.43
CA LEU A 36 35.96 23.93 27.07
C LEU A 36 34.98 24.52 26.05
N LEU A 37 33.68 24.25 26.16
CA LEU A 37 32.66 24.82 25.27
C LEU A 37 32.59 26.36 25.37
N LYS A 38 32.77 26.92 26.57
CA LYS A 38 32.79 28.38 26.81
C LYS A 38 34.11 29.06 26.42
N SER A 39 35.13 28.32 26.01
CA SER A 39 36.47 28.87 25.75
C SER A 39 36.62 29.51 24.36
N ARG A 40 35.68 29.25 23.42
CA ARG A 40 35.66 29.83 22.07
C ARG A 40 35.55 31.35 22.08
N ASP A 41 34.78 31.90 23.02
CA ASP A 41 34.47 33.35 23.10
C ASP A 41 35.59 34.22 23.71
N LYS A 42 36.73 33.64 24.09
CA LYS A 42 37.87 34.40 24.65
C LYS A 42 38.99 34.72 23.66
N LEU A 43 38.88 34.29 22.39
CA LEU A 43 39.88 34.55 21.35
C LEU A 43 39.38 35.54 20.30
N ASP A 44 39.63 36.82 20.52
CA ASP A 44 39.27 37.94 19.62
C ASP A 44 40.20 38.12 18.38
N LYS A 45 40.96 37.10 17.96
CA LYS A 45 41.86 37.24 16.78
C LYS A 45 41.88 36.01 15.86
N PRO A 46 41.63 36.20 14.55
CA PRO A 46 41.75 35.12 13.56
C PRO A 46 43.23 34.84 13.32
N THR A 47 43.65 33.65 13.70
CA THR A 47 44.93 33.05 13.30
C THR A 47 44.64 31.60 12.95
N ASP A 48 45.54 30.91 12.23
CA ASP A 48 45.48 29.51 11.74
C ASP A 48 45.17 28.43 12.81
N LYS A 49 44.80 28.82 14.04
CA LYS A 49 44.28 27.99 15.14
C LYS A 49 42.75 27.81 15.11
N GLU A 50 42.00 28.46 14.23
CA GLU A 50 40.52 28.34 14.16
C GLU A 50 40.06 26.90 13.90
N ASP A 51 40.72 26.16 13.01
CA ASP A 51 40.39 24.75 12.71
C ASP A 51 40.61 23.82 13.92
N PHE A 52 41.67 24.06 14.70
CA PHE A 52 42.00 23.24 15.87
C PHE A 52 40.98 23.48 17.00
N THR A 53 40.56 24.72 17.21
CA THR A 53 39.56 25.07 18.23
C THR A 53 38.17 24.54 17.85
N SER A 54 37.79 24.58 16.57
CA SER A 54 36.53 23.98 16.10
C SER A 54 36.50 22.46 16.32
N ALA A 55 37.58 21.75 15.98
CA ALA A 55 37.65 20.29 16.18
C ALA A 55 37.57 19.87 17.66
N VAL A 56 38.16 20.66 18.57
CA VAL A 56 38.08 20.41 20.02
C VAL A 56 36.67 20.62 20.56
N ILE A 57 35.93 21.59 20.03
CA ILE A 57 34.54 21.87 20.42
C ILE A 57 33.62 20.75 19.96
N THR A 58 33.71 20.32 18.70
CA THR A 58 32.95 19.18 18.17
C THR A 58 33.21 17.91 19.00
N GLU A 59 34.47 17.65 19.36
CA GLU A 59 34.84 16.48 20.18
C GLU A 59 34.33 16.59 21.63
N ALA A 60 34.26 17.80 22.19
CA ALA A 60 33.64 18.09 23.49
C ALA A 60 32.11 17.89 23.43
N CYS A 61 31.46 18.31 22.35
CA CYS A 61 30.04 18.05 22.10
C CYS A 61 29.76 16.55 22.07
N HIS A 62 30.56 15.77 21.33
CA HIS A 62 30.45 14.30 21.31
C HIS A 62 30.62 13.66 22.70
N VAL A 63 31.49 14.17 23.58
CA VAL A 63 31.61 13.68 24.96
C VAL A 63 30.32 13.90 25.74
N LEU A 64 29.75 15.10 25.67
CA LEU A 64 28.49 15.41 26.35
C LEU A 64 27.33 14.61 25.77
N THR A 65 27.20 14.49 24.44
CA THR A 65 26.15 13.70 23.78
C THR A 65 26.20 12.23 24.22
N ASN A 66 27.38 11.59 24.20
CA ASN A 66 27.52 10.21 24.68
C ASN A 66 27.30 10.09 26.19
N GLY A 67 27.61 11.13 26.95
CA GLY A 67 27.48 11.21 28.40
C GLY A 67 26.12 11.69 28.92
N VAL A 68 25.16 12.11 28.08
CA VAL A 68 23.89 12.73 28.52
C VAL A 68 23.15 11.87 29.54
N ASN A 69 23.03 10.57 29.28
CA ASN A 69 22.33 9.64 30.18
C ASN A 69 23.07 9.42 31.51
N VAL A 70 24.39 9.64 31.54
CA VAL A 70 25.24 9.44 32.72
C VAL A 70 25.32 10.72 33.54
N LEU A 71 25.51 11.88 32.92
CA LEU A 71 25.64 13.19 33.56
C LEU A 71 24.27 13.72 34.00
N TYR A 72 23.22 13.49 33.21
CA TYR A 72 21.85 13.95 33.44
C TYR A 72 20.88 12.75 33.50
N PRO A 73 20.83 12.01 34.62
CA PRO A 73 20.13 10.71 34.68
C PRO A 73 18.62 10.86 34.85
N THR A 74 18.13 12.01 35.33
CA THR A 74 16.70 12.26 35.54
C THR A 74 16.09 12.98 34.34
N GLU A 75 14.83 12.68 34.04
CA GLU A 75 14.06 13.36 32.98
C GLU A 75 14.08 14.88 33.18
N SER A 76 13.87 15.36 34.41
CA SER A 76 13.90 16.79 34.73
C SER A 76 15.28 17.43 34.47
N ALA A 77 16.38 16.70 34.69
CA ALA A 77 17.72 17.22 34.41
C ALA A 77 17.99 17.34 32.90
N LYS A 78 17.55 16.37 32.10
CA LYS A 78 17.66 16.42 30.63
C LYS A 78 16.79 17.51 30.02
N ASN A 79 15.56 17.68 30.51
CA ASN A 79 14.69 18.77 30.07
C ASN A 79 15.30 20.14 30.40
N ARG A 80 15.87 20.33 31.61
CA ARG A 80 16.57 21.58 31.96
C ARG A 80 17.80 21.84 31.08
N LEU A 81 18.58 20.80 30.77
CA LEU A 81 19.70 20.91 29.84
C LEU A 81 19.21 21.36 28.46
N MET A 82 18.22 20.67 27.92
CA MET A 82 17.69 20.96 26.59
C MET A 82 17.09 22.37 26.53
N LEU A 83 16.30 22.80 27.52
CA LEU A 83 15.79 24.17 27.60
C LEU A 83 16.92 25.21 27.61
N SER A 84 17.98 24.98 28.38
CA SER A 84 19.16 25.86 28.39
C SER A 84 19.88 25.93 27.04
N LEU A 85 19.85 24.84 26.25
CA LEU A 85 20.45 24.81 24.91
C LEU A 85 19.55 25.47 23.86
N LEU A 86 18.22 25.33 24.01
CA LEU A 86 17.23 25.93 23.11
C LEU A 86 17.18 27.47 23.26
N ASP A 87 17.42 28.00 24.46
CA ASP A 87 17.47 29.45 24.73
C ASP A 87 18.84 30.08 24.39
N SER A 88 19.83 29.28 23.98
CA SER A 88 21.20 29.76 23.80
C SER A 88 21.48 30.27 22.38
N SER A 89 22.16 31.41 22.29
CA SER A 89 22.64 31.98 21.01
C SER A 89 24.10 31.60 20.66
N TYR A 90 24.77 30.77 21.47
CA TYR A 90 26.16 30.37 21.24
C TYR A 90 26.24 29.22 20.24
N GLU A 91 27.07 29.34 19.19
CA GLU A 91 27.22 28.30 18.14
C GLU A 91 27.56 26.91 18.72
N ALA A 92 28.46 26.85 19.71
CA ALA A 92 28.84 25.58 20.34
C ALA A 92 27.67 24.91 21.09
N HIS A 93 26.74 25.70 21.63
CA HIS A 93 25.52 25.16 22.27
C HIS A 93 24.49 24.71 21.23
N ILE A 94 24.41 25.38 20.08
CA ILE A 94 23.57 24.97 18.94
C ILE A 94 24.08 23.65 18.35
N GLU A 95 25.40 23.50 18.18
CA GLU A 95 26.03 22.25 17.74
C GLU A 95 25.75 21.11 18.73
N LEU A 96 25.93 21.34 20.03
CA LEU A 96 25.60 20.36 21.07
C LEU A 96 24.11 19.98 21.09
N ARG A 97 23.22 20.97 20.97
CA ARG A 97 21.76 20.76 20.86
C ARG A 97 21.43 19.81 19.72
N ASP A 98 21.95 20.11 18.53
CA ASP A 98 21.69 19.35 17.32
C ASP A 98 22.20 17.91 17.43
N MET A 99 23.41 17.72 17.96
CA MET A 99 23.97 16.39 18.17
C MET A 99 23.16 15.55 19.17
N ILE A 100 22.65 16.16 20.26
CA ILE A 100 21.78 15.48 21.23
C ILE A 100 20.44 15.10 20.58
N LEU A 101 19.82 16.03 19.83
CA LEU A 101 18.53 15.77 19.17
C LEU A 101 18.65 14.68 18.11
N VAL A 102 19.74 14.65 17.33
CA VAL A 102 20.01 13.61 16.34
C VAL A 102 20.26 12.25 17.01
N ASP A 103 21.07 12.18 18.06
CA ASP A 103 21.33 10.93 18.80
C ASP A 103 20.04 10.37 19.42
N PHE A 104 19.20 11.23 20.01
CA PHE A 104 17.93 10.80 20.58
C PHE A 104 16.94 10.35 19.49
N ALA A 105 16.91 11.04 18.34
CA ALA A 105 16.10 10.67 17.19
C ALA A 105 16.46 9.28 16.66
N ASP A 106 17.76 9.01 16.46
CA ASP A 106 18.24 7.74 15.91
C ASP A 106 17.99 6.58 16.89
N ARG A 107 18.14 6.82 18.21
CA ARG A 107 17.81 5.82 19.24
C ARG A 107 16.31 5.54 19.32
N LEU A 108 15.45 6.55 19.18
CA LEU A 108 13.98 6.36 19.19
C LEU A 108 13.50 5.48 18.03
N ARG A 109 14.13 5.57 16.84
CA ARG A 109 13.75 4.76 15.66
C ARG A 109 13.94 3.25 15.87
N GLY A 110 14.97 2.86 16.64
CA GLY A 110 15.35 1.45 16.85
C GLY A 110 14.63 0.70 17.99
N MET A 111 13.75 1.35 18.75
CA MET A 111 13.17 0.79 19.99
C MET A 111 11.86 0.01 19.78
N THR A 112 11.60 -1.02 20.60
CA THR A 112 10.33 -1.79 20.70
C THR A 112 9.69 -1.65 22.10
N TYR A 113 8.35 -1.73 22.20
CA TYR A 113 7.45 -1.37 23.33
C TYR A 113 7.67 -2.04 24.72
N SER A 114 8.88 -2.18 25.24
CA SER A 114 9.06 -2.81 26.57
C SER A 114 10.16 -2.21 27.44
N ASN A 115 10.88 -1.18 26.98
CA ASN A 115 12.01 -0.66 27.72
C ASN A 115 11.65 0.57 28.55
N MET A 116 11.97 0.54 29.85
CA MET A 116 12.01 1.71 30.74
C MET A 116 12.91 2.85 30.21
N GLU A 117 13.71 2.58 29.18
CA GLU A 117 14.58 3.53 28.48
C GLU A 117 13.83 4.50 27.54
N SER A 118 12.59 4.20 27.14
CA SER A 118 11.81 5.10 26.25
C SER A 118 11.50 6.44 26.92
N LYS A 119 11.15 6.42 28.20
CA LYS A 119 10.94 7.62 29.02
C LYS A 119 12.19 8.49 29.15
N ASN A 120 13.37 7.88 29.04
CA ASN A 120 14.66 8.57 29.13
C ASN A 120 15.06 9.33 27.86
N LEU A 121 14.36 9.09 26.74
CA LEU A 121 14.62 9.69 25.42
C LEU A 121 13.54 10.71 25.00
N CYS A 122 12.39 10.71 25.67
CA CYS A 122 11.29 11.64 25.41
C CYS A 122 11.38 12.87 26.32
N PHE A 123 11.40 14.06 25.72
CA PHE A 123 11.25 15.33 26.46
C PHE A 123 9.79 15.57 26.89
N ASN A 124 9.59 16.47 27.87
CA ASN A 124 8.27 16.85 28.35
C ASN A 124 7.52 17.74 27.33
N ASP A 125 6.21 17.90 27.53
CA ASP A 125 5.33 18.63 26.60
C ASP A 125 5.74 20.09 26.35
N GLU A 126 6.37 20.74 27.33
CA GLU A 126 6.88 22.11 27.24
C GLU A 126 8.13 22.20 26.35
N THR A 127 9.10 21.33 26.58
CA THR A 127 10.35 21.28 25.81
C THR A 127 10.08 20.83 24.37
N VAL A 128 9.20 19.83 24.16
CA VAL A 128 8.77 19.40 22.83
C VAL A 128 8.09 20.55 22.07
N ASN A 129 7.28 21.37 22.75
CA ASN A 129 6.67 22.55 22.14
C ASN A 129 7.72 23.58 21.70
N LEU A 130 8.76 23.80 22.50
CA LEU A 130 9.84 24.72 22.14
C LEU A 130 10.67 24.18 20.95
N ILE A 131 10.98 22.88 20.94
CA ILE A 131 11.65 22.22 19.80
C ILE A 131 10.80 22.34 18.53
N LEU A 132 9.50 22.12 18.61
CA LEU A 132 8.59 22.29 17.47
C LEU A 132 8.53 23.74 16.99
N LYS A 133 8.50 24.73 17.90
CA LYS A 133 8.54 26.15 17.51
C LYS A 133 9.82 26.50 16.75
N ILE A 134 10.97 25.96 17.16
CA ILE A 134 12.24 26.15 16.45
C ILE A 134 12.19 25.42 15.09
N ALA A 135 11.68 24.19 15.02
CA ALA A 135 11.53 23.47 13.76
C ALA A 135 10.59 24.19 12.78
N VAL A 136 9.53 24.84 13.27
CA VAL A 136 8.63 25.69 12.47
C VAL A 136 9.34 26.95 12.01
N LYS A 137 10.08 27.63 12.90
CA LYS A 137 10.88 28.81 12.54
C LYS A 137 11.93 28.48 11.47
N GLU A 138 12.71 27.41 11.67
CA GLU A 138 13.69 26.90 10.71
C GLU A 138 13.02 26.44 9.41
N SER A 139 11.79 25.92 9.46
CA SER A 139 11.00 25.61 8.24
C SER A 139 10.58 26.87 7.48
N CYS A 140 10.18 27.95 8.17
CA CYS A 140 9.86 29.23 7.55
C CYS A 140 11.11 29.93 6.98
N GLU A 141 12.25 29.77 7.63
CA GLU A 141 13.57 30.21 7.12
C GLU A 141 14.02 29.34 5.94
N LEU A 142 13.74 28.03 5.94
CA LEU A 142 14.07 27.12 4.84
C LEU A 142 13.40 27.50 3.51
N LEU A 143 12.17 28.03 3.59
CA LEU A 143 11.46 28.57 2.43
C LEU A 143 12.15 29.82 1.84
N LYS A 144 13.06 30.45 2.59
CA LYS A 144 13.82 31.64 2.20
C LYS A 144 15.29 31.31 1.88
N GLU A 145 15.94 30.37 2.60
CA GLU A 145 17.36 29.98 2.49
C GLU A 145 17.59 28.49 2.87
N SER A 146 18.55 27.78 2.27
CA SER A 146 18.70 26.32 2.46
C SER A 146 19.39 25.93 3.78
N VAL A 147 18.61 25.51 4.80
CA VAL A 147 19.12 25.01 6.09
C VAL A 147 18.40 23.72 6.53
N ALA A 148 19.14 22.66 6.85
CA ALA A 148 18.59 21.40 7.36
C ALA A 148 18.32 21.46 8.87
N SER A 149 17.11 21.10 9.32
CA SER A 149 16.68 21.20 10.73
C SER A 149 16.90 19.89 11.52
N SER A 150 17.81 19.93 12.50
CA SER A 150 18.00 18.85 13.49
C SER A 150 16.78 18.68 14.42
N CYS A 151 16.07 19.79 14.70
CA CYS A 151 14.84 19.80 15.49
C CYS A 151 13.71 19.03 14.81
N LEU A 152 13.53 19.22 13.49
CA LEU A 152 12.54 18.48 12.69
C LEU A 152 12.82 16.97 12.71
N ARG A 153 14.09 16.55 12.60
CA ARG A 153 14.49 15.13 12.62
C ARG A 153 14.11 14.43 13.94
N TYR A 154 14.26 15.12 15.07
CA TYR A 154 13.79 14.61 16.37
C TYR A 154 12.26 14.53 16.41
N MET A 155 11.55 15.58 15.97
CA MET A 155 10.07 15.59 15.94
C MET A 155 9.49 14.45 15.09
N MET A 156 10.07 14.16 13.92
CA MET A 156 9.69 13.02 13.07
C MET A 156 9.81 11.70 13.84
N SER A 157 10.93 11.50 14.52
CA SER A 157 11.22 10.24 15.22
C SER A 157 10.33 10.06 16.44
N LEU A 158 10.04 11.15 17.18
CA LEU A 158 9.10 11.17 18.30
C LEU A 158 7.67 10.88 17.83
N GLN A 159 7.22 11.53 16.76
CA GLN A 159 5.90 11.32 16.18
C GLN A 159 5.73 9.86 15.70
N SER A 160 6.68 9.34 14.92
CA SER A 160 6.63 7.96 14.45
C SER A 160 6.63 6.97 15.61
N PHE A 161 7.38 7.23 16.68
CA PHE A 161 7.35 6.42 17.89
C PHE A 161 5.94 6.41 18.52
N LEU A 162 5.38 7.58 18.86
CA LEU A 162 4.06 7.67 19.51
C LEU A 162 2.93 7.04 18.68
N LEU A 163 2.92 7.31 17.37
CA LEU A 163 1.89 6.77 16.46
C LEU A 163 2.00 5.25 16.33
N ARG A 164 3.22 4.71 16.23
CA ARG A 164 3.46 3.27 16.18
C ARG A 164 2.95 2.58 17.44
N GLU A 165 3.17 3.17 18.61
CA GLU A 165 2.68 2.63 19.88
C GLU A 165 1.15 2.62 19.96
N ALA A 166 0.47 3.67 19.49
CA ALA A 166 -1.00 3.72 19.49
C ALA A 166 -1.63 2.78 18.45
N ILE A 167 -1.02 2.61 17.28
CA ILE A 167 -1.53 1.74 16.21
C ILE A 167 -1.35 0.26 16.56
N LEU A 168 -0.19 -0.12 17.10
CA LEU A 168 0.11 -1.52 17.44
C LEU A 168 -0.52 -1.99 18.76
N TYR A 169 -1.22 -1.10 19.47
CA TYR A 169 -1.93 -1.42 20.71
C TYR A 169 -3.08 -2.42 20.45
N LYS A 170 -2.95 -3.65 20.98
CA LYS A 170 -3.99 -4.68 20.98
C LYS A 170 -4.47 -4.92 22.42
N SER A 171 -5.77 -4.80 22.68
CA SER A 171 -6.32 -5.16 24.00
C SER A 171 -6.13 -6.66 24.23
N LYS A 172 -5.53 -7.04 25.36
CA LYS A 172 -5.44 -8.46 25.74
C LYS A 172 -6.83 -8.89 26.21
N THR A 173 -7.42 -9.85 25.51
CA THR A 173 -8.72 -10.43 25.89
C THR A 173 -8.58 -11.41 27.05
N GLU A 174 -9.57 -11.36 27.95
CA GLU A 174 -9.99 -12.37 28.94
C GLU A 174 -9.23 -12.47 30.26
N SER A 175 -9.41 -11.46 31.12
CA SER A 175 -9.66 -11.66 32.56
C SER A 175 -10.37 -10.42 33.14
N GLU A 176 -11.51 -10.60 33.83
CA GLU A 176 -12.45 -9.52 34.19
C GLU A 176 -11.86 -8.44 35.11
N ASP A 177 -10.70 -8.68 35.75
CA ASP A 177 -10.03 -7.70 36.64
C ASP A 177 -8.97 -6.80 35.97
N SER A 178 -8.57 -7.08 34.71
CA SER A 178 -7.51 -6.32 34.01
C SER A 178 -8.02 -5.11 33.19
N THR A 179 -9.34 -5.01 32.98
CA THR A 179 -9.96 -4.08 32.02
C THR A 179 -9.87 -2.59 32.35
N LYS A 180 -9.57 -2.23 33.61
CA LYS A 180 -9.42 -0.83 34.03
C LYS A 180 -8.03 -0.25 33.79
N GLN A 181 -6.98 -1.07 33.85
CA GLN A 181 -5.58 -0.63 33.76
C GLN A 181 -5.05 -0.64 32.31
N ASP A 182 -5.61 -1.50 31.45
CA ASP A 182 -5.29 -1.52 30.02
C ASP A 182 -6.02 -0.39 29.22
N ASN A 183 -7.12 0.15 29.73
CA ASN A 183 -7.78 1.30 29.09
C ASN A 183 -7.13 2.65 29.44
N THR A 184 -6.31 2.74 30.48
CA THR A 184 -5.63 3.99 30.86
C THR A 184 -4.43 4.30 29.98
N VAL A 185 -3.65 3.28 29.59
CA VAL A 185 -2.45 3.47 28.76
C VAL A 185 -2.80 3.97 27.35
N LEU A 186 -3.83 3.40 26.72
CA LEU A 186 -4.30 3.86 25.42
C LEU A 186 -4.84 5.30 25.49
N LYS A 187 -5.53 5.67 26.58
CA LYS A 187 -6.02 7.04 26.79
C LYS A 187 -4.87 8.04 27.00
N GLU A 188 -3.83 7.66 27.74
CA GLU A 188 -2.62 8.50 27.91
C GLU A 188 -1.90 8.72 26.56
N LEU A 189 -1.78 7.67 25.73
CA LEU A 189 -1.22 7.79 24.37
C LEU A 189 -2.09 8.67 23.47
N GLN A 190 -3.42 8.51 23.51
CA GLN A 190 -4.37 9.34 22.77
C GLN A 190 -4.25 10.82 23.15
N ILE A 191 -4.15 11.15 24.43
CA ILE A 191 -3.97 12.53 24.90
C ILE A 191 -2.63 13.10 24.42
N SER A 192 -1.54 12.34 24.52
CA SER A 192 -0.22 12.79 24.07
C SER A 192 -0.17 13.03 22.55
N ILE A 193 -0.76 12.13 21.76
CA ILE A 193 -0.86 12.28 20.30
C ILE A 193 -1.77 13.45 19.92
N MET A 194 -2.89 13.65 20.62
CA MET A 194 -3.79 14.77 20.38
C MET A 194 -3.11 16.12 20.67
N ASN A 195 -2.37 16.22 21.79
CA ASN A 195 -1.59 17.42 22.12
C ASN A 195 -0.51 17.69 21.08
N LEU A 196 0.18 16.65 20.60
CA LEU A 196 1.17 16.78 19.55
C LEU A 196 0.53 17.21 18.22
N ALA A 197 -0.57 16.57 17.80
CA ALA A 197 -1.28 16.88 16.57
C ALA A 197 -1.79 18.32 16.55
N SER A 198 -2.39 18.79 17.64
CA SER A 198 -2.84 20.19 17.80
C SER A 198 -1.68 21.18 17.63
N LYS A 199 -0.52 20.90 18.25
CA LYS A 199 0.67 21.74 18.12
C LYS A 199 1.26 21.70 16.70
N VAL A 200 1.30 20.52 16.05
CA VAL A 200 1.79 20.36 14.67
C VAL A 200 0.87 21.06 13.68
N PHE A 201 -0.46 20.99 13.85
CA PHE A 201 -1.42 21.70 13.01
C PHE A 201 -1.24 23.21 13.11
N ARG A 202 -1.09 23.74 14.33
CA ARG A 202 -0.78 25.16 14.54
C ARG A 202 0.57 25.57 13.95
N GLY A 203 1.60 24.72 14.04
CA GLY A 203 2.90 24.98 13.42
C GLY A 203 2.83 24.97 11.89
N SER A 204 2.05 24.03 11.33
CA SER A 204 1.84 23.89 9.90
C SER A 204 1.10 25.09 9.30
N TYR A 205 0.15 25.66 10.04
CA TYR A 205 -0.51 26.92 9.70
C TYR A 205 0.51 28.05 9.46
N GLN A 206 1.48 28.21 10.37
CA GLN A 206 2.51 29.25 10.26
C GLN A 206 3.46 29.04 9.07
N VAL A 207 3.81 27.78 8.77
CA VAL A 207 4.65 27.46 7.60
C VAL A 207 3.87 27.69 6.29
N LEU A 208 2.56 27.40 6.26
CA LEU A 208 1.71 27.67 5.10
C LEU A 208 1.53 29.17 4.83
N GLU A 209 1.36 29.99 5.86
CA GLU A 209 1.35 31.46 5.72
C GLU A 209 2.69 31.96 5.14
N ALA A 210 3.81 31.52 5.71
CA ALA A 210 5.13 31.88 5.19
C ALA A 210 5.36 31.40 3.75
N LEU A 211 4.82 30.24 3.37
CA LEU A 211 4.85 29.73 2.00
C LEU A 211 4.04 30.62 1.05
N LEU A 212 2.82 31.02 1.44
CA LEU A 212 1.98 31.92 0.65
C LEU A 212 2.62 33.30 0.45
N ASP A 213 3.22 33.87 1.50
CA ASP A 213 3.96 35.13 1.44
C ASP A 213 5.18 35.02 0.51
N THR A 214 5.90 33.89 0.58
CA THR A 214 7.06 33.62 -0.26
C THR A 214 6.66 33.42 -1.72
N CYS A 215 5.59 32.67 -2.00
CA CYS A 215 5.01 32.54 -3.34
C CYS A 215 4.66 33.92 -3.91
N SER A 216 3.98 34.77 -3.14
CA SER A 216 3.61 36.14 -3.56
C SER A 216 4.84 37.02 -3.83
N THR A 217 5.89 36.87 -3.03
CA THR A 217 7.18 37.57 -3.23
C THR A 217 7.93 37.09 -4.48
N VAL A 218 7.93 35.78 -4.74
CA VAL A 218 8.55 35.21 -5.95
C VAL A 218 7.80 35.65 -7.20
N ILE A 219 6.47 35.63 -7.17
CA ILE A 219 5.61 36.09 -8.27
C ILE A 219 5.86 37.58 -8.60
N SER A 220 6.07 38.42 -7.58
CA SER A 220 6.34 39.84 -7.80
C SER A 220 7.77 40.16 -8.27
N LYS A 221 8.76 39.30 -7.98
CA LYS A 221 10.19 39.55 -8.30
C LYS A 221 10.71 38.83 -9.54
N HIS A 222 10.20 37.65 -9.87
CA HIS A 222 10.74 36.79 -10.94
C HIS A 222 9.67 36.56 -12.03
N LYS A 223 9.68 37.39 -13.07
CA LYS A 223 8.78 37.24 -14.24
C LYS A 223 9.27 36.20 -15.25
N GLU A 224 10.58 36.04 -15.37
CA GLU A 224 11.22 34.99 -16.18
C GLU A 224 11.52 33.79 -15.27
N ASP A 225 11.24 32.56 -15.74
CA ASP A 225 11.43 31.28 -15.02
C ASP A 225 10.51 31.04 -13.81
N LEU A 226 9.33 31.67 -13.75
CA LEU A 226 8.37 31.52 -12.63
C LEU A 226 8.03 30.05 -12.33
N GLU A 227 7.84 29.23 -13.37
CA GLU A 227 7.52 27.80 -13.23
C GLU A 227 8.62 27.02 -12.48
N TYR A 228 9.90 27.31 -12.78
CA TYR A 228 11.03 26.67 -12.11
C TYR A 228 11.10 27.06 -10.63
N TRP A 229 10.87 28.32 -10.31
CA TRP A 229 10.85 28.82 -8.93
C TRP A 229 9.68 28.25 -8.12
N LEU A 230 8.48 28.17 -8.71
CA LEU A 230 7.30 27.61 -8.04
C LEU A 230 7.44 26.09 -7.81
N GLN A 231 8.00 25.33 -8.78
CA GLN A 231 8.33 23.92 -8.57
C GLN A 231 9.44 23.73 -7.51
N GLY A 232 10.41 24.65 -7.46
CA GLY A 232 11.45 24.69 -6.42
C GLY A 232 10.86 24.90 -5.03
N LEU A 233 9.92 25.85 -4.88
CA LEU A 233 9.21 26.11 -3.63
C LEU A 233 8.37 24.91 -3.18
N GLU A 234 7.73 24.20 -4.10
CA GLU A 234 6.97 22.99 -3.77
C GLU A 234 7.90 21.87 -3.25
N ARG A 235 9.11 21.73 -3.83
CA ARG A 235 10.13 20.80 -3.32
C ARG A 235 10.66 21.20 -1.95
N LEU A 236 10.85 22.50 -1.70
CA LEU A 236 11.23 23.01 -0.38
C LEU A 236 10.12 22.81 0.66
N ALA A 237 8.84 22.98 0.29
CA ALA A 237 7.71 22.72 1.17
C ALA A 237 7.69 21.26 1.66
N LYS A 238 8.05 20.29 0.82
CA LYS A 238 8.22 18.88 1.22
C LYS A 238 9.31 18.68 2.28
N ALA A 239 10.34 19.53 2.28
CA ALA A 239 11.43 19.44 3.24
C ALA A 239 11.07 20.02 4.63
N THR A 240 9.96 20.73 4.77
CA THR A 240 9.50 21.35 6.02
C THR A 240 8.66 20.41 6.91
N VAL A 241 8.15 20.95 8.03
CA VAL A 241 7.09 20.35 8.85
C VAL A 241 5.88 19.88 8.02
N LEU A 242 5.53 20.58 6.93
CA LEU A 242 4.40 20.24 6.07
C LEU A 242 4.56 18.90 5.37
N GLY A 243 5.77 18.56 4.91
CA GLY A 243 6.02 17.29 4.22
C GLY A 243 6.34 16.13 5.16
N HIS A 244 7.01 16.40 6.29
CA HIS A 244 7.52 15.33 7.13
C HIS A 244 6.59 14.92 8.29
N LEU A 245 5.84 15.87 8.89
CA LEU A 245 4.99 15.58 10.06
C LEU A 245 3.53 15.36 9.67
N LEU A 246 2.99 16.20 8.78
CA LEU A 246 1.57 16.23 8.42
C LEU A 246 1.06 14.95 7.73
N PRO A 247 1.70 14.42 6.65
CA PRO A 247 1.20 13.24 5.95
C PRO A 247 1.15 11.99 6.84
N VAL A 248 2.13 11.85 7.72
CA VAL A 248 2.22 10.73 8.67
C VAL A 248 1.12 10.82 9.73
N LEU A 249 0.81 12.03 10.22
CA LEU A 249 -0.34 12.25 11.13
C LEU A 249 -1.66 11.95 10.42
N LEU A 250 -1.88 12.50 9.22
CA LEU A 250 -3.10 12.30 8.43
C LEU A 250 -3.40 10.82 8.25
N THR A 251 -2.40 10.05 7.83
CA THR A 251 -2.52 8.61 7.63
C THR A 251 -2.85 7.89 8.93
N ALA A 252 -2.12 8.18 10.01
CA ALA A 252 -2.29 7.48 11.29
C ALA A 252 -3.64 7.78 11.97
N MET A 253 -4.16 9.01 11.82
CA MET A 253 -5.42 9.43 12.44
C MET A 253 -6.67 8.78 11.82
N THR A 254 -6.53 8.10 10.68
CA THR A 254 -7.60 7.28 10.10
C THR A 254 -7.76 5.91 10.81
N HIS A 255 -6.81 5.51 11.64
CA HIS A 255 -6.82 4.21 12.33
C HIS A 255 -7.89 4.16 13.46
N PRO A 256 -8.59 3.03 13.68
CA PRO A 256 -9.65 2.92 14.70
C PRO A 256 -9.24 3.32 16.12
N ASN A 257 -7.99 3.08 16.52
CA ASN A 257 -7.49 3.46 17.85
C ASN A 257 -7.34 4.99 18.04
N LEU A 258 -7.27 5.77 16.96
CA LEU A 258 -7.14 7.24 17.00
C LEU A 258 -8.40 7.95 16.47
N ARG A 259 -9.30 7.20 15.81
CA ARG A 259 -10.60 7.66 15.31
C ARG A 259 -11.65 7.72 16.43
N CYS A 260 -11.49 8.66 17.38
CA CYS A 260 -12.45 8.84 18.47
C CYS A 260 -12.96 10.29 18.57
N LEU A 261 -14.10 10.47 19.26
CA LEU A 261 -14.79 11.77 19.37
C LEU A 261 -13.90 12.89 19.92
N GLN A 262 -13.00 12.58 20.85
CA GLN A 262 -12.08 13.56 21.46
C GLN A 262 -11.15 14.22 20.43
N PHE A 263 -10.75 13.49 19.39
CA PHE A 263 -9.94 14.05 18.30
C PHE A 263 -10.79 14.96 17.41
N GLY A 264 -12.04 14.61 17.14
CA GLY A 264 -12.99 15.46 16.41
C GLY A 264 -13.24 16.77 17.16
N ASP A 265 -13.62 16.71 18.43
CA ASP A 265 -13.95 17.91 19.22
C ASP A 265 -12.78 18.90 19.32
N ASN A 266 -11.55 18.40 19.51
CA ASN A 266 -10.38 19.27 19.78
C ASN A 266 -9.63 19.74 18.53
N LEU A 267 -9.69 19.00 17.41
CA LEU A 267 -8.87 19.29 16.23
C LEU A 267 -9.66 19.87 15.06
N MET A 268 -10.99 19.72 15.02
CA MET A 268 -11.79 20.11 13.85
C MET A 268 -11.66 21.57 13.45
N SER A 269 -11.63 22.51 14.41
CA SER A 269 -11.47 23.94 14.10
C SER A 269 -10.13 24.25 13.42
N GLN A 270 -9.03 23.63 13.87
CA GLN A 270 -7.71 23.79 13.28
C GLN A 270 -7.60 23.10 11.91
N LEU A 271 -8.23 21.94 11.78
CA LEU A 271 -8.23 21.14 10.57
C LEU A 271 -8.94 21.86 9.41
N VAL A 272 -10.08 22.50 9.67
CA VAL A 272 -10.79 23.31 8.66
C VAL A 272 -9.93 24.47 8.16
N HIS A 273 -9.26 25.19 9.07
CA HIS A 273 -8.33 26.27 8.70
C HIS A 273 -7.17 25.76 7.83
N LEU A 274 -6.59 24.61 8.17
CA LEU A 274 -5.53 23.99 7.36
C LEU A 274 -6.01 23.57 5.98
N VAL A 275 -7.23 23.01 5.86
CA VAL A 275 -7.83 22.67 4.55
C VAL A 275 -7.91 23.92 3.68
N VAL A 276 -8.41 25.04 4.22
CA VAL A 276 -8.55 26.29 3.46
C VAL A 276 -7.19 26.82 3.00
N LEU A 277 -6.22 26.98 3.91
CA LEU A 277 -4.91 27.51 3.57
C LEU A 277 -4.12 26.63 2.61
N THR A 278 -4.17 25.30 2.81
CA THR A 278 -3.48 24.36 1.91
C THR A 278 -4.11 24.37 0.52
N SER A 279 -5.45 24.51 0.44
CA SER A 279 -6.17 24.66 -0.83
C SER A 279 -5.84 25.98 -1.52
N GLN A 280 -5.74 27.09 -0.78
CA GLN A 280 -5.30 28.39 -1.31
C GLN A 280 -3.87 28.32 -1.85
N ALA A 281 -2.95 27.69 -1.12
CA ALA A 281 -1.57 27.51 -1.59
C ALA A 281 -1.49 26.63 -2.84
N ALA A 282 -2.27 25.54 -2.90
CA ALA A 282 -2.35 24.68 -4.08
C ALA A 282 -2.95 25.41 -5.29
N LEU A 283 -3.98 26.24 -5.08
CA LEU A 283 -4.60 27.08 -6.10
C LEU A 283 -3.64 28.12 -6.67
N LEU A 284 -2.90 28.81 -5.79
CA LEU A 284 -1.96 29.86 -6.18
C LEU A 284 -0.83 29.28 -7.05
N LEU A 285 -0.32 28.09 -6.70
CA LEU A 285 0.67 27.38 -7.53
C LEU A 285 0.08 26.91 -8.87
N LYS A 286 -1.18 26.48 -8.92
CA LYS A 286 -1.85 25.97 -10.13
C LYS A 286 -2.23 27.10 -11.11
N SER A 287 -2.82 28.18 -10.61
CA SER A 287 -3.32 29.32 -11.39
C SER A 287 -2.19 30.06 -12.11
N GLN A 288 -1.03 30.23 -11.46
CA GLN A 288 0.11 30.94 -12.06
C GLN A 288 0.84 30.12 -13.14
N VAL A 289 0.90 28.79 -13.00
CA VAL A 289 1.41 27.90 -14.06
C VAL A 289 0.51 27.94 -15.30
N GLN A 290 -0.81 28.05 -15.11
CA GLN A 290 -1.77 28.20 -16.21
C GLN A 290 -1.73 29.61 -16.84
N ALA A 291 -1.53 30.66 -16.05
CA ALA A 291 -1.39 32.04 -16.53
C ALA A 291 -0.11 32.25 -17.35
N VAL A 292 1.03 31.70 -16.93
CA VAL A 292 2.29 31.74 -17.71
C VAL A 292 2.16 30.95 -19.02
N GLN A 293 1.42 29.84 -19.02
CA GLN A 293 1.12 29.09 -20.25
C GLN A 293 0.19 29.86 -21.21
N GLN A 294 -0.64 30.78 -20.70
CA GLN A 294 -1.50 31.65 -21.51
C GLN A 294 -0.78 32.92 -22.00
N GLU A 295 0.10 33.54 -21.20
CA GLU A 295 0.88 34.73 -21.61
C GLU A 295 1.89 34.43 -22.74
N ILE A 296 2.36 33.18 -22.89
CA ILE A 296 3.20 32.79 -24.03
C ILE A 296 2.40 32.81 -25.36
N PHE A 297 1.07 32.79 -25.31
CA PHE A 297 0.18 32.80 -26.49
C PHE A 297 -0.35 34.17 -26.90
N GLU A 298 -0.22 35.21 -26.06
CA GLU A 298 -0.73 36.55 -26.36
C GLU A 298 0.36 37.63 -26.21
N LYS A 299 1.26 37.72 -27.19
CA LYS A 299 1.97 38.96 -27.49
C LYS A 299 1.33 39.64 -28.71
N ASP A 300 0.31 40.46 -28.46
CA ASP A 300 0.02 41.68 -29.20
C ASP A 300 -1.15 42.45 -28.56
N SER A 301 -0.85 43.35 -27.61
CA SER A 301 -1.42 44.70 -27.49
C SER A 301 -1.05 45.33 -26.14
N ASP A 302 -0.57 46.57 -26.19
CA ASP A 302 -0.17 47.37 -25.04
C ASP A 302 -1.36 47.65 -24.12
N ILE A 303 -1.29 47.17 -22.87
CA ILE A 303 -2.15 47.62 -21.78
C ILE A 303 -1.25 47.99 -20.59
N ASP A 304 -1.52 49.16 -20.02
CA ASP A 304 -0.67 49.87 -19.08
C ASP A 304 -0.60 49.17 -17.71
N VAL A 305 0.63 48.98 -17.20
CA VAL A 305 0.96 48.16 -16.02
C VAL A 305 0.38 48.72 -14.71
N ALA A 306 -0.07 49.98 -14.73
CA ALA A 306 -0.71 50.62 -13.58
C ALA A 306 -2.16 50.13 -13.32
N GLU A 307 -2.84 49.54 -14.30
CA GLU A 307 -4.24 49.10 -14.15
C GLU A 307 -4.36 47.71 -13.49
N LEU A 308 -3.36 46.84 -13.65
CA LEU A 308 -3.30 45.53 -12.98
C LEU A 308 -2.98 45.62 -11.47
N ILE A 309 -2.21 46.63 -11.05
CA ILE A 309 -1.77 46.76 -9.65
C ILE A 309 -2.91 47.33 -8.77
N GLY A 310 -3.83 48.10 -9.35
CA GLY A 310 -4.95 48.70 -8.62
C GLY A 310 -6.00 47.70 -8.11
N GLN A 311 -6.11 46.51 -8.73
CA GLN A 311 -7.11 45.50 -8.36
C GLN A 311 -6.69 44.62 -7.17
N ALA A 312 -5.41 44.60 -6.80
CA ALA A 312 -4.92 43.74 -5.73
C ALA A 312 -4.96 44.39 -4.33
N VAL A 313 -5.22 45.70 -4.20
CA VAL A 313 -4.99 46.43 -2.93
C VAL A 313 -6.18 47.25 -2.41
N ASN A 314 -7.26 47.47 -3.17
CA ASN A 314 -8.42 48.22 -2.65
C ASN A 314 -9.49 47.31 -2.02
N LEU A 315 -9.59 47.39 -0.69
CA LEU A 315 -10.46 46.58 0.18
C LEU A 315 -11.84 47.21 0.46
N GLU A 316 -12.24 48.26 -0.25
CA GLU A 316 -13.56 48.88 -0.04
C GLU A 316 -14.21 49.29 -1.38
N ASN A 317 -15.38 48.70 -1.64
CA ASN A 317 -16.33 48.94 -2.75
C ASN A 317 -15.89 48.55 -4.17
N CYS A 318 -16.40 47.41 -4.67
CA CYS A 318 -16.87 47.29 -6.07
C CYS A 318 -17.77 46.06 -6.28
N ASP A 319 -18.79 46.27 -7.12
CA ASP A 319 -19.89 45.38 -7.49
C ASP A 319 -19.46 44.02 -8.05
N LEU A 320 -20.10 42.96 -7.55
CA LEU A 320 -19.90 41.57 -7.93
C LEU A 320 -20.61 41.24 -9.25
N LYS A 321 -19.85 41.18 -10.35
CA LYS A 321 -20.13 40.26 -11.47
C LYS A 321 -19.16 39.08 -11.34
N GLU A 322 -19.58 38.05 -10.62
CA GLU A 322 -18.81 36.83 -10.44
C GLU A 322 -18.77 36.02 -11.75
N LYS A 323 -17.56 35.91 -12.33
CA LYS A 323 -17.19 34.74 -13.14
C LYS A 323 -16.89 33.61 -12.16
N GLU A 324 -17.50 32.46 -12.37
CA GLU A 324 -17.16 31.23 -11.66
C GLU A 324 -15.73 30.79 -11.96
N GLU A 325 -14.89 30.76 -10.93
CA GLU A 325 -13.70 29.93 -10.93
C GLU A 325 -14.11 28.48 -10.63
N GLU A 326 -13.77 27.55 -11.52
CA GLU A 326 -13.89 26.12 -11.23
C GLU A 326 -13.05 25.79 -9.99
N GLY A 327 -13.68 25.25 -8.93
CA GLY A 327 -12.95 24.83 -7.72
C GLY A 327 -11.78 23.91 -8.07
N PHE A 328 -10.63 24.09 -7.44
CA PHE A 328 -9.35 23.49 -7.85
C PHE A 328 -9.31 21.96 -8.01
N LEU A 329 -10.28 21.27 -7.40
CA LEU A 329 -10.52 19.83 -7.48
C LEU A 329 -11.24 19.40 -8.77
N ALA A 330 -11.81 20.34 -9.53
CA ALA A 330 -12.35 20.08 -10.85
C ALA A 330 -11.20 19.67 -11.80
N GLY A 331 -11.29 18.46 -12.35
CA GLY A 331 -10.30 17.89 -13.27
C GLY A 331 -9.33 16.88 -12.65
N LEU A 332 -9.31 16.70 -11.32
CA LEU A 332 -8.46 15.71 -10.65
C LEU A 332 -9.23 14.40 -10.42
N LYS A 333 -8.76 13.27 -11.00
CA LYS A 333 -9.31 11.94 -10.72
C LYS A 333 -8.90 11.52 -9.29
N ILE A 334 -9.85 11.54 -8.35
CA ILE A 334 -9.62 11.16 -6.95
C ILE A 334 -9.92 9.66 -6.77
N PRO A 335 -8.95 8.82 -6.35
CA PRO A 335 -9.24 7.45 -5.92
C PRO A 335 -9.85 7.45 -4.51
N ALA A 336 -11.10 7.00 -4.36
CA ALA A 336 -11.78 6.96 -3.06
C ALA A 336 -11.63 5.56 -2.39
N PRO A 337 -11.26 5.47 -1.10
CA PRO A 337 -11.42 4.24 -0.32
C PRO A 337 -12.85 4.16 0.26
N LEU A 338 -13.65 3.17 -0.17
CA LEU A 338 -14.99 2.92 0.38
C LEU A 338 -15.01 1.71 1.33
N VAL A 339 -15.70 1.87 2.46
CA VAL A 339 -16.06 0.80 3.40
C VAL A 339 -17.53 0.43 3.18
N ILE A 340 -17.83 -0.83 2.86
CA ILE A 340 -19.19 -1.33 2.62
C ILE A 340 -19.80 -1.82 3.95
N ARG A 341 -21.01 -1.36 4.29
CA ARG A 341 -21.90 -1.97 5.31
C ARG A 341 -23.28 -2.28 4.71
N GLU A 342 -23.88 -3.36 5.20
CA GLU A 342 -24.97 -4.16 4.62
C GLU A 342 -26.26 -3.43 4.21
N GLY A 343 -26.84 -3.87 3.08
CA GLY A 343 -28.29 -3.77 2.82
C GLY A 343 -28.68 -3.50 1.36
N TYR A 344 -29.01 -4.57 0.62
CA TYR A 344 -29.60 -4.56 -0.73
C TYR A 344 -28.72 -4.11 -1.91
N ARG A 345 -29.01 -4.74 -3.06
CA ARG A 345 -28.22 -4.82 -4.31
C ARG A 345 -27.73 -3.46 -4.80
N GLU A 346 -26.42 -3.32 -4.98
CA GLU A 346 -25.83 -2.19 -5.71
C GLU A 346 -24.73 -2.61 -6.68
N TYR A 347 -24.73 -1.91 -7.82
CA TYR A 347 -23.79 -2.03 -8.93
C TYR A 347 -22.50 -1.27 -8.60
N THR A 348 -21.34 -1.87 -8.82
CA THR A 348 -20.04 -1.24 -8.56
C THR A 348 -19.18 -1.21 -9.82
N SER A 349 -18.94 -0.01 -10.34
CA SER A 349 -17.94 0.23 -11.40
C SER A 349 -16.59 0.53 -10.73
N CYS A 350 -15.67 -0.44 -10.67
CA CYS A 350 -14.25 -0.28 -10.38
C CYS A 350 -13.41 -1.41 -11.02
N GLN A 351 -12.22 -1.07 -11.53
CA GLN A 351 -11.15 -2.03 -11.86
C GLN A 351 -10.38 -2.42 -10.58
N GLY A 352 -10.23 -3.72 -10.27
CA GLY A 352 -9.46 -4.10 -9.07
C GLY A 352 -9.35 -5.59 -8.75
N GLN A 353 -8.31 -5.90 -7.98
CA GLN A 353 -7.98 -7.22 -7.42
C GLN A 353 -8.77 -7.51 -6.13
N LEU A 354 -8.94 -8.79 -5.83
CA LEU A 354 -9.75 -9.30 -4.73
C LEU A 354 -8.89 -10.05 -3.70
N GLN A 355 -8.98 -9.65 -2.44
CA GLN A 355 -8.52 -10.40 -1.27
C GLN A 355 -9.75 -10.88 -0.49
N VAL A 356 -9.88 -12.19 -0.32
CA VAL A 356 -10.96 -12.79 0.47
C VAL A 356 -10.34 -13.39 1.73
N GLU A 357 -10.71 -12.88 2.90
CA GLU A 357 -10.36 -13.51 4.18
C GLU A 357 -11.60 -14.19 4.74
N GLY A 358 -11.54 -15.52 4.88
CA GLY A 358 -12.63 -16.33 5.39
C GLY A 358 -12.19 -17.16 6.58
N GLU A 359 -12.69 -16.83 7.78
CA GLU A 359 -13.05 -17.84 8.77
C GLU A 359 -14.56 -18.04 8.68
N CYS A 360 -15.01 -19.09 7.99
CA CYS A 360 -16.42 -19.46 7.94
C CYS A 360 -16.61 -20.90 8.44
N PRO A 361 -17.47 -21.15 9.45
CA PRO A 361 -17.57 -22.49 10.04
C PRO A 361 -18.35 -23.53 9.21
N TYR A 362 -19.24 -23.18 8.25
CA TYR A 362 -20.13 -24.13 7.54
C TYR A 362 -20.58 -23.63 6.13
N PRO A 363 -21.11 -24.50 5.22
CA PRO A 363 -20.76 -24.49 3.80
C PRO A 363 -21.70 -23.66 2.90
N TRP A 364 -21.15 -22.65 2.23
CA TRP A 364 -21.72 -22.17 0.96
C TRP A 364 -21.40 -23.18 -0.17
N GLY A 365 -22.36 -23.36 -1.08
CA GLY A 365 -22.29 -24.37 -2.14
C GLY A 365 -21.33 -24.04 -3.28
N LYS A 366 -21.23 -22.75 -3.67
CA LYS A 366 -20.43 -22.28 -4.81
C LYS A 366 -20.46 -20.74 -4.92
N LEU A 367 -19.30 -20.10 -5.02
CA LEU A 367 -19.08 -18.69 -5.37
C LEU A 367 -18.50 -18.62 -6.79
N VAL A 368 -19.06 -17.78 -7.65
CA VAL A 368 -18.55 -17.52 -9.00
C VAL A 368 -18.27 -16.03 -9.19
N LEU A 369 -17.09 -15.71 -9.71
CA LEU A 369 -16.66 -14.35 -10.05
C LEU A 369 -16.77 -14.12 -11.55
N TYR A 370 -17.32 -12.98 -11.97
CA TYR A 370 -17.42 -12.54 -13.36
C TYR A 370 -16.77 -11.16 -13.54
N ALA A 371 -16.01 -10.99 -14.62
CA ALA A 371 -15.44 -9.73 -15.07
C ALA A 371 -16.47 -9.01 -15.95
N GLY A 372 -17.21 -8.08 -15.36
CA GLY A 372 -18.29 -7.32 -15.99
C GLY A 372 -19.55 -7.22 -15.11
N PRO A 373 -20.55 -6.43 -15.52
CA PRO A 373 -21.70 -6.04 -14.69
C PRO A 373 -22.79 -7.10 -14.54
N THR A 374 -22.68 -8.22 -15.25
CA THR A 374 -23.70 -9.30 -15.21
C THR A 374 -23.06 -10.68 -15.08
N THR A 375 -23.85 -11.68 -14.68
CA THR A 375 -23.45 -13.09 -14.68
C THR A 375 -23.25 -13.69 -16.07
N ASN A 376 -23.57 -12.94 -17.14
CA ASN A 376 -23.27 -13.31 -18.52
C ASN A 376 -21.87 -12.85 -18.97
N SER A 377 -21.16 -12.08 -18.13
CA SER A 377 -19.83 -11.57 -18.43
C SER A 377 -18.77 -12.69 -18.31
N LYS A 378 -17.50 -12.41 -18.65
CA LYS A 378 -16.45 -13.44 -18.63
C LYS A 378 -16.25 -13.97 -17.22
N LYS A 379 -16.48 -15.26 -17.01
CA LYS A 379 -16.24 -15.93 -15.72
C LYS A 379 -14.74 -16.00 -15.43
N VAL A 380 -14.33 -15.49 -14.27
CA VAL A 380 -12.94 -15.35 -13.85
C VAL A 380 -12.51 -16.50 -12.95
N ALA A 381 -13.33 -16.84 -11.96
CA ALA A 381 -13.02 -17.91 -11.02
C ALA A 381 -14.28 -18.52 -10.40
N GLU A 382 -14.16 -19.74 -9.89
CA GLU A 382 -15.20 -20.45 -9.15
C GLU A 382 -14.58 -21.10 -7.91
N TYR A 383 -15.17 -20.84 -6.74
CA TYR A 383 -14.72 -21.31 -5.44
C TYR A 383 -15.85 -22.03 -4.70
N GLY A 384 -15.50 -23.05 -3.92
CA GLY A 384 -16.48 -23.82 -3.14
C GLY A 384 -15.97 -25.18 -2.70
N GLY A 385 -16.68 -25.80 -1.76
CA GLY A 385 -16.28 -27.05 -1.11
C GLY A 385 -15.54 -26.83 0.20
N ASN A 386 -15.70 -27.75 1.16
CA ASN A 386 -14.96 -27.69 2.41
C ASN A 386 -13.51 -28.21 2.25
N THR A 387 -12.63 -27.84 3.18
CA THR A 387 -11.21 -28.24 3.24
C THR A 387 -11.01 -29.76 3.33
N TYR A 388 -12.08 -30.52 3.52
CA TYR A 388 -12.09 -31.98 3.73
C TYR A 388 -12.64 -32.76 2.53
N GLY A 389 -12.87 -32.13 1.38
CA GLY A 389 -13.24 -32.83 0.15
C GLY A 389 -14.71 -33.27 0.07
N PHE A 390 -15.61 -32.62 0.80
CA PHE A 390 -17.06 -32.82 0.66
C PHE A 390 -17.70 -31.57 0.03
N GLY A 391 -18.16 -31.73 -1.20
CA GLY A 391 -18.80 -30.72 -2.04
C GLY A 391 -19.31 -31.38 -3.33
N SER A 392 -20.17 -30.68 -4.08
CA SER A 392 -20.65 -31.20 -5.36
C SER A 392 -19.48 -31.50 -6.32
N ARG A 393 -19.62 -32.53 -7.17
CA ARG A 393 -18.55 -33.08 -8.04
C ARG A 393 -17.80 -32.03 -8.88
N SER A 394 -18.40 -30.87 -9.14
CA SER A 394 -17.82 -29.78 -9.93
C SER A 394 -16.84 -28.86 -9.16
N VAL A 395 -16.77 -28.94 -7.82
CA VAL A 395 -15.96 -28.03 -6.98
C VAL A 395 -14.99 -28.77 -6.05
N LEU A 396 -14.86 -30.09 -6.21
CA LEU A 396 -13.90 -30.91 -5.48
C LEU A 396 -12.47 -30.57 -5.94
N GLY A 397 -11.75 -29.78 -5.14
CA GLY A 397 -10.32 -29.50 -5.34
C GLY A 397 -9.96 -28.01 -5.39
N SER A 398 -10.92 -27.11 -5.59
CA SER A 398 -10.63 -25.68 -5.73
C SER A 398 -10.52 -24.94 -4.38
N GLY A 399 -11.23 -25.42 -3.35
CA GLY A 399 -11.22 -24.82 -2.02
C GLY A 399 -11.60 -23.33 -2.02
N TRP A 400 -11.38 -22.66 -0.88
CA TRP A 400 -11.37 -21.19 -0.83
C TRP A 400 -10.02 -20.66 -1.31
N PRO A 401 -9.97 -19.52 -2.02
CA PRO A 401 -8.72 -18.96 -2.52
C PRO A 401 -7.81 -18.60 -1.34
N LYS A 402 -6.56 -19.07 -1.38
CA LYS A 402 -5.50 -18.67 -0.44
C LYS A 402 -4.66 -17.50 -0.95
N ASP A 403 -4.74 -17.24 -2.25
CA ASP A 403 -4.00 -16.19 -2.97
C ASP A 403 -4.98 -15.17 -3.56
N LEU A 404 -4.47 -13.96 -3.82
CA LEU A 404 -5.21 -12.85 -4.40
C LEU A 404 -5.74 -13.18 -5.81
N VAL A 405 -7.00 -12.82 -6.09
CA VAL A 405 -7.65 -13.07 -7.40
C VAL A 405 -7.69 -11.77 -8.20
N LYS A 406 -7.02 -11.75 -9.36
CA LYS A 406 -6.99 -10.59 -10.25
C LYS A 406 -8.14 -10.65 -11.25
N VAL A 407 -8.97 -9.62 -11.28
CA VAL A 407 -10.07 -9.46 -12.24
C VAL A 407 -9.74 -8.29 -13.16
N GLU A 408 -9.69 -8.55 -14.46
CA GLU A 408 -9.49 -7.50 -15.48
C GLU A 408 -10.86 -6.97 -15.93
N GLY A 409 -11.13 -5.69 -15.69
CA GLY A 409 -12.35 -4.99 -16.14
C GLY A 409 -12.92 -4.04 -15.09
N ASP A 410 -13.74 -3.08 -15.54
CA ASP A 410 -14.25 -1.96 -14.73
C ASP A 410 -15.35 -2.36 -13.75
N THR A 411 -15.74 -3.62 -13.69
CA THR A 411 -16.83 -4.08 -12.83
C THR A 411 -16.59 -5.55 -12.50
N VAL A 412 -16.83 -5.93 -11.26
CA VAL A 412 -16.76 -7.33 -10.82
C VAL A 412 -18.11 -7.75 -10.27
N THR A 413 -18.68 -8.82 -10.84
CA THR A 413 -19.94 -9.40 -10.37
C THR A 413 -19.68 -10.68 -9.58
N PHE A 414 -20.23 -10.74 -8.37
CA PHE A 414 -20.21 -11.92 -7.49
C PHE A 414 -21.55 -12.66 -7.62
N SER A 415 -21.50 -13.96 -7.90
CA SER A 415 -22.69 -14.82 -7.94
C SER A 415 -22.57 -15.95 -6.94
N PHE A 416 -23.56 -16.07 -6.07
CA PHE A 416 -23.65 -17.11 -5.06
C PHE A 416 -24.70 -18.13 -5.47
N GLU A 417 -24.30 -19.40 -5.60
CA GLU A 417 -25.22 -20.50 -5.90
C GLU A 417 -25.35 -21.44 -4.69
N MET A 418 -26.55 -21.50 -4.11
CA MET A 418 -26.92 -22.54 -3.14
C MET A 418 -27.37 -23.80 -3.88
N ARG A 419 -26.70 -24.94 -3.63
CA ARG A 419 -27.13 -26.27 -4.10
C ARG A 419 -27.18 -27.34 -3.01
N SER A 420 -27.40 -26.94 -1.76
CA SER A 420 -27.71 -27.91 -0.70
C SER A 420 -29.19 -28.27 -0.74
N GLY A 421 -29.52 -29.51 -1.12
CA GLY A 421 -30.87 -30.07 -0.99
C GLY A 421 -31.22 -30.53 0.43
N ARG A 422 -30.33 -30.27 1.41
CA ARG A 422 -30.61 -30.43 2.83
C ARG A 422 -30.67 -29.03 3.40
N GLU A 423 -31.88 -28.57 3.72
CA GLU A 423 -32.21 -27.49 4.66
C GLU A 423 -33.55 -26.84 4.24
N HIS A 424 -34.65 -27.57 4.43
CA HIS A 424 -35.99 -26.98 4.48
C HIS A 424 -36.37 -26.52 5.91
N ASN A 425 -35.49 -26.69 6.92
CA ASN A 425 -35.82 -26.54 8.34
C ASN A 425 -34.83 -25.67 9.16
N THR A 426 -33.98 -24.85 8.55
CA THR A 426 -33.10 -23.93 9.30
C THR A 426 -33.80 -22.57 9.49
N PRO A 427 -33.84 -21.99 10.70
CA PRO A 427 -34.62 -20.78 10.97
C PRO A 427 -34.05 -19.52 10.27
N ASP A 428 -34.96 -18.64 9.82
CA ASP A 428 -34.74 -17.37 9.08
C ASP A 428 -33.85 -16.30 9.76
N LYS A 429 -33.12 -16.62 10.82
CA LYS A 429 -32.28 -15.68 11.59
C LYS A 429 -30.83 -16.12 11.73
N ALA A 430 -30.29 -16.83 10.75
CA ALA A 430 -28.87 -17.09 10.65
C ALA A 430 -28.21 -16.03 9.74
N MET A 431 -27.76 -14.92 10.33
CA MET A 431 -26.95 -13.91 9.63
C MET A 431 -25.54 -14.47 9.44
N TRP A 432 -25.16 -14.81 8.21
CA TRP A 432 -23.82 -15.31 7.88
C TRP A 432 -23.12 -14.34 6.95
N GLY A 433 -22.07 -13.69 7.45
CA GLY A 433 -21.26 -12.73 6.70
C GLY A 433 -19.98 -13.37 6.15
N PHE A 434 -19.52 -12.90 4.99
CA PHE A 434 -18.18 -13.12 4.48
C PHE A 434 -17.51 -11.75 4.30
N MET A 435 -16.20 -11.67 4.55
CA MET A 435 -15.44 -10.44 4.35
C MET A 435 -14.65 -10.55 3.05
N CYS A 436 -14.84 -9.56 2.18
CA CYS A 436 -14.26 -9.51 0.86
C CYS A 436 -13.68 -8.12 0.64
N THR A 437 -12.36 -8.03 0.46
CA THR A 437 -11.63 -6.78 0.25
C THR A 437 -11.30 -6.65 -1.22
N VAL A 438 -11.90 -5.69 -1.91
CA VAL A 438 -11.53 -5.32 -3.27
C VAL A 438 -10.53 -4.17 -3.18
N ARG A 439 -9.35 -4.32 -3.78
CA ARG A 439 -8.36 -3.24 -3.91
C ARG A 439 -8.21 -2.88 -5.38
N ALA A 440 -8.48 -1.61 -5.70
CA ALA A 440 -8.04 -1.04 -6.96
C ALA A 440 -6.50 -0.96 -6.92
N GLN A 441 -5.83 -1.60 -7.87
CA GLN A 441 -4.39 -1.45 -8.06
C GLN A 441 -4.22 -0.71 -9.37
N GLU A 442 -3.77 0.54 -9.29
CA GLU A 442 -3.36 1.30 -10.47
C GLU A 442 -2.21 0.56 -11.15
N SER A 443 -2.34 0.32 -12.46
CA SER A 443 -1.26 -0.22 -13.27
C SER A 443 -0.10 0.75 -13.25
N THR A 444 1.10 0.27 -12.90
CA THR A 444 2.35 1.01 -12.82
C THR A 444 2.87 1.54 -14.18
N GLU A 445 2.03 1.59 -15.22
CA GLU A 445 2.46 1.82 -16.61
C GLU A 445 2.13 3.19 -17.19
N GLU A 446 1.48 4.07 -16.44
CA GLU A 446 1.44 5.50 -16.77
C GLU A 446 1.62 6.26 -15.47
N VAL A 447 2.84 6.77 -15.22
CA VAL A 447 2.99 7.85 -14.23
C VAL A 447 2.32 9.06 -14.85
N SER A 448 1.00 9.17 -14.69
CA SER A 448 0.40 10.49 -14.62
C SER A 448 1.23 11.23 -13.58
N ILE A 449 1.77 12.40 -13.93
CA ILE A 449 2.44 13.27 -12.97
C ILE A 449 1.51 13.33 -11.76
N GLY A 450 1.94 12.72 -10.64
CA GLY A 450 1.09 12.59 -9.47
C GLY A 450 0.57 13.97 -9.05
N LEU A 451 -0.55 14.01 -8.35
CA LEU A 451 -1.08 15.25 -7.77
C LEU A 451 0.08 16.06 -7.14
N PRO A 452 0.22 17.36 -7.46
CA PRO A 452 1.17 18.23 -6.78
C PRO A 452 1.01 18.08 -5.27
N PHE A 453 2.12 18.10 -4.53
CA PHE A 453 2.18 17.76 -3.11
C PHE A 453 1.20 18.56 -2.26
N LEU A 454 1.04 19.85 -2.52
CA LEU A 454 0.07 20.67 -1.78
C LEU A 454 -1.38 20.30 -2.15
N ALA A 455 -1.65 19.86 -3.38
CA ALA A 455 -2.97 19.38 -3.79
C ALA A 455 -3.30 18.03 -3.14
N ASP A 456 -2.33 17.11 -3.07
CA ASP A 456 -2.46 15.83 -2.37
C ASP A 456 -2.64 16.03 -0.85
N LEU A 457 -1.87 16.94 -0.26
CA LEU A 457 -1.99 17.31 1.15
C LEU A 457 -3.37 17.94 1.45
N ALA A 458 -3.86 18.84 0.60
CA ALA A 458 -5.20 19.43 0.74
C ALA A 458 -6.30 18.37 0.67
N LEU A 459 -6.17 17.39 -0.24
CA LEU A 459 -7.08 16.25 -0.34
C LEU A 459 -7.06 15.37 0.92
N GLY A 460 -5.87 15.00 1.41
CA GLY A 460 -5.71 14.21 2.62
C GLY A 460 -6.31 14.89 3.86
N LEU A 461 -6.09 16.20 4.01
CA LEU A 461 -6.71 17.02 5.05
C LEU A 461 -8.23 17.06 4.93
N SER A 462 -8.76 17.18 3.70
CA SER A 462 -10.21 17.20 3.46
C SER A 462 -10.87 15.87 3.82
N VAL A 463 -10.25 14.73 3.47
CA VAL A 463 -10.75 13.40 3.82
C VAL A 463 -10.76 13.20 5.33
N LEU A 464 -9.70 13.63 6.04
CA LEU A 464 -9.67 13.57 7.49
C LEU A 464 -10.77 14.44 8.11
N ALA A 465 -10.98 15.66 7.59
CA ALA A 465 -12.01 16.58 8.06
C ALA A 465 -13.41 15.98 7.89
N CYS A 466 -13.71 15.39 6.71
CA CYS A 466 -14.97 14.70 6.48
C CYS A 466 -15.14 13.50 7.42
N THR A 467 -14.08 12.72 7.64
CA THR A 467 -14.13 11.54 8.54
C THR A 467 -14.39 11.95 9.99
N MET A 468 -13.77 13.03 10.46
CA MET A 468 -13.98 13.56 11.79
C MET A 468 -15.36 14.22 11.95
N LEU A 469 -15.84 14.97 10.94
CA LEU A 469 -17.20 15.49 10.91
C LEU A 469 -18.24 14.37 10.94
N GLN A 470 -18.00 13.28 10.21
CA GLN A 470 -18.87 12.11 10.24
C GLN A 470 -18.91 11.47 11.64
N LEU A 471 -17.77 11.39 12.34
CA LEU A 471 -17.75 10.91 13.73
C LEU A 471 -18.53 11.83 14.67
N LEU A 472 -18.36 13.14 14.55
CA LEU A 472 -19.11 14.11 15.34
C LEU A 472 -20.61 14.06 15.05
N TYR A 473 -20.98 13.82 13.78
CA TYR A 473 -22.37 13.66 13.34
C TYR A 473 -23.00 12.36 13.83
N GLU A 474 -22.26 11.23 13.77
CA GLU A 474 -22.72 9.93 14.25
C GLU A 474 -22.81 9.88 15.78
N GLY A 475 -22.02 10.70 16.48
CA GLY A 475 -22.00 10.81 17.93
C GLY A 475 -21.35 9.59 18.60
N PRO A 476 -21.49 9.45 19.93
CA PRO A 476 -20.94 8.31 20.66
C PRO A 476 -21.62 7.01 20.26
N ASP A 477 -20.87 5.89 20.34
CA ASP A 477 -21.41 4.56 20.06
C ASP A 477 -22.67 4.29 20.88
N LYS A 478 -23.73 3.86 20.18
CA LYS A 478 -25.02 3.57 20.79
C LYS A 478 -24.85 2.55 21.90
N SER A 479 -25.30 2.91 23.09
CA SER A 479 -25.30 2.02 24.24
C SER A 479 -26.12 0.76 23.94
N LYS A 480 -25.81 -0.35 24.63
CA LYS A 480 -26.61 -1.59 24.53
C LYS A 480 -28.09 -1.33 24.84
N GLN A 481 -28.40 -0.32 25.67
CA GLN A 481 -29.77 0.12 25.95
C GLN A 481 -30.41 0.84 24.74
N GLU A 482 -29.71 1.74 24.05
CA GLU A 482 -30.23 2.42 22.84
C GLU A 482 -30.46 1.46 21.68
N ILE A 483 -29.56 0.49 21.50
CA ILE A 483 -29.73 -0.59 20.53
C ILE A 483 -31.00 -1.39 20.86
N SER A 484 -31.22 -1.70 22.14
CA SER A 484 -32.41 -2.42 22.60
C SER A 484 -33.71 -1.61 22.40
N CYS A 485 -33.64 -0.28 22.52
CA CYS A 485 -34.79 0.64 22.39
C CYS A 485 -34.97 1.23 20.97
N THR A 486 -34.20 0.77 19.97
CA THR A 486 -34.24 1.32 18.59
C THR A 486 -35.62 1.21 17.94
N HIS A 487 -36.41 0.20 18.32
CA HIS A 487 -37.78 -0.01 17.85
C HIS A 487 -38.77 1.06 18.38
N LEU A 488 -38.54 1.60 19.57
CA LEU A 488 -39.34 2.69 20.16
C LEU A 488 -38.97 4.04 19.56
N LEU A 489 -37.67 4.31 19.36
CA LEU A 489 -37.18 5.56 18.76
C LEU A 489 -37.57 5.72 17.27
N ARG A 490 -37.82 4.61 16.57
CA ARG A 490 -38.37 4.57 15.21
C ARG A 490 -39.91 4.59 15.16
N SER A 491 -40.59 4.62 16.31
CA SER A 491 -42.05 4.64 16.36
C SER A 491 -42.59 5.96 15.83
N LYS A 492 -43.37 5.88 14.74
CA LYS A 492 -44.09 7.03 14.16
C LYS A 492 -45.07 7.67 15.14
N LEU A 493 -45.45 6.99 16.23
CA LEU A 493 -46.33 7.52 17.26
C LEU A 493 -45.61 8.55 18.15
N LEU A 494 -44.38 8.23 18.60
CA LEU A 494 -43.55 9.12 19.42
C LEU A 494 -43.02 10.32 18.63
N GLN A 495 -42.75 10.12 17.33
CA GLN A 495 -42.32 11.19 16.41
C GLN A 495 -43.45 12.16 16.03
N ARG A 496 -44.71 11.85 16.38
CA ARG A 496 -45.89 12.70 16.15
C ARG A 496 -46.38 13.43 17.41
N CYS A 497 -45.79 13.14 18.57
CA CYS A 497 -46.11 13.85 19.80
C CYS A 497 -45.48 15.25 19.75
N VAL A 498 -46.33 16.27 19.65
CA VAL A 498 -45.95 17.68 19.79
C VAL A 498 -45.86 18.00 21.28
N TRP A 499 -44.68 18.41 21.74
CA TRP A 499 -44.44 18.81 23.11
C TRP A 499 -44.56 20.35 23.20
N GLN A 500 -45.51 20.84 23.99
CA GLN A 500 -45.70 22.28 24.18
C GLN A 500 -44.55 22.86 25.01
N SER A 501 -43.91 23.90 24.46
CA SER A 501 -42.85 24.67 25.08
C SER A 501 -43.42 25.97 25.65
N ASP A 502 -43.50 26.10 26.98
CA ASP A 502 -43.77 27.37 27.65
C ASP A 502 -42.54 28.29 27.53
N THR A 503 -42.46 29.04 26.43
CA THR A 503 -41.54 30.16 26.29
C THR A 503 -42.15 31.39 26.96
N GLY A 504 -41.69 31.68 28.17
CA GLY A 504 -41.98 32.95 28.85
C GLY A 504 -41.29 34.13 28.17
N LYS A 505 -41.99 35.27 28.08
CA LYS A 505 -41.42 36.60 28.28
C LYS A 505 -42.47 37.52 28.96
N PRO A 506 -42.02 38.58 29.66
CA PRO A 506 -42.49 38.93 30.99
C PRO A 506 -43.46 40.11 31.01
N ILE A 507 -44.24 40.24 32.09
CA ILE A 507 -44.98 41.47 32.42
C ILE A 507 -44.31 42.09 33.67
N PRO A 508 -44.03 43.40 33.71
CA PRO A 508 -43.16 44.01 34.69
C PRO A 508 -43.92 44.51 35.92
N GLY A 509 -43.25 44.43 37.08
CA GLY A 509 -43.51 45.30 38.22
C GLY A 509 -43.93 44.58 39.49
N PHE A 510 -43.15 44.86 40.53
CA PHE A 510 -43.42 44.68 41.97
C PHE A 510 -43.07 43.34 42.61
N SER A 511 -41.96 43.42 43.36
CA SER A 511 -41.43 42.50 44.35
C SER A 511 -42.45 42.04 45.39
N PRO A 512 -42.26 40.88 46.03
CA PRO A 512 -42.85 40.61 47.33
C PRO A 512 -41.73 40.44 48.36
N ASP A 513 -41.55 41.46 49.20
CA ASP A 513 -41.11 41.23 50.58
C ASP A 513 -42.35 41.31 51.48
N SER A 514 -42.31 40.50 52.54
CA SER A 514 -43.24 40.39 53.68
C SER A 514 -44.47 39.47 53.55
N SER A 515 -44.31 38.29 54.17
CA SER A 515 -45.20 37.69 55.18
C SER A 515 -46.71 37.91 55.07
N HIS A 516 -47.46 36.85 54.78
CA HIS A 516 -48.17 36.09 55.82
C HIS A 516 -48.94 34.92 55.19
N ASP A 517 -48.89 33.80 55.92
CA ASP A 517 -49.93 32.79 56.08
C ASP A 517 -51.07 32.75 55.07
N LEU A 518 -51.07 31.70 54.25
CA LEU A 518 -52.29 31.10 53.72
C LEU A 518 -52.13 29.58 53.80
N THR A 519 -52.54 29.00 54.92
CA THR A 519 -53.81 28.26 55.06
C THR A 519 -54.07 27.26 53.93
N ILE A 520 -54.06 26.01 54.37
CA ILE A 520 -54.78 24.86 53.81
C ILE A 520 -56.00 25.34 53.01
N ILE A 521 -55.97 25.10 51.70
CA ILE A 521 -57.18 24.97 50.88
C ILE A 521 -57.23 23.51 50.44
N ASP A 522 -57.93 22.78 51.30
CA ASP A 522 -58.77 21.60 51.11
C ASP A 522 -58.58 20.70 49.88
N ASP A 523 -58.33 19.44 50.24
CA ASP A 523 -58.95 18.26 49.68
C ASP A 523 -60.32 18.53 49.04
N THR A 524 -60.45 18.21 47.76
CA THR A 524 -61.58 17.42 47.23
C THR A 524 -61.38 17.29 45.73
N THR A 525 -61.04 16.07 45.27
CA THR A 525 -61.57 15.48 44.02
C THR A 525 -61.01 14.09 43.70
N LEU A 526 -60.23 13.44 44.57
CA LEU A 526 -60.00 11.99 44.45
C LEU A 526 -59.93 11.32 45.84
N PRO A 527 -60.84 10.39 46.20
CA PRO A 527 -60.79 9.71 47.49
C PRO A 527 -59.53 8.85 47.55
N ARG A 528 -58.55 9.22 48.38
CA ARG A 528 -57.24 8.55 48.41
C ARG A 528 -57.04 7.83 49.73
N ILE A 529 -56.54 6.60 49.66
CA ILE A 529 -56.11 5.84 50.82
C ILE A 529 -54.72 6.35 51.19
N LYS A 530 -54.62 7.07 52.31
CA LYS A 530 -53.32 7.51 52.85
C LYS A 530 -52.67 6.33 53.57
N LEU A 531 -51.53 5.87 53.09
CA LEU A 531 -50.85 4.71 53.68
C LEU A 531 -49.88 5.18 54.78
N PRO A 532 -50.00 4.67 56.02
CA PRO A 532 -49.02 4.98 57.07
C PRO A 532 -47.60 4.52 56.68
N SER A 533 -46.59 5.25 57.15
CA SER A 533 -45.17 4.95 56.87
C SER A 533 -44.78 3.51 57.23
N ASP A 534 -45.39 2.98 58.28
CA ASP A 534 -45.12 1.62 58.79
C ASP A 534 -45.63 0.54 57.82
N VAL A 535 -46.75 0.80 57.15
CA VAL A 535 -47.30 -0.09 56.13
C VAL A 535 -46.40 -0.10 54.90
N ILE A 536 -45.91 1.06 54.46
CA ILE A 536 -45.00 1.19 53.31
C ILE A 536 -43.67 0.48 53.59
N GLN A 537 -43.12 0.63 54.80
CA GLN A 537 -41.91 -0.09 55.20
C GLN A 537 -42.13 -1.62 55.24
N ASN A 538 -43.29 -2.09 55.70
CA ASN A 538 -43.61 -3.51 55.68
C ASN A 538 -43.80 -4.04 54.25
N LEU A 539 -44.40 -3.26 53.34
CA LEU A 539 -44.52 -3.60 51.92
C LEU A 539 -43.15 -3.65 51.21
N ARG A 540 -42.21 -2.76 51.53
CA ARG A 540 -40.82 -2.85 51.04
C ARG A 540 -40.09 -4.09 51.58
N LYS A 541 -40.30 -4.44 52.85
CA LYS A 541 -39.74 -5.65 53.47
C LYS A 541 -40.29 -6.92 52.81
N LEU A 542 -41.59 -6.97 52.52
CA LEU A 542 -42.23 -8.07 51.78
C LEU A 542 -41.59 -8.29 50.39
N CYS A 543 -41.17 -7.20 49.74
CA CYS A 543 -40.54 -7.24 48.42
C CYS A 543 -39.00 -7.38 48.46
N HIS A 544 -38.40 -7.55 49.65
CA HIS A 544 -36.96 -7.64 49.89
C HIS A 544 -36.13 -6.50 49.25
N ARG A 545 -36.65 -5.26 49.22
CA ARG A 545 -35.93 -4.10 48.67
C ARG A 545 -35.66 -3.02 49.74
N PRO A 546 -34.40 -2.69 50.05
CA PRO A 546 -34.08 -1.63 51.01
C PRO A 546 -34.36 -0.24 50.43
N THR A 547 -34.72 0.72 51.28
CA THR A 547 -34.90 2.13 50.90
C THR A 547 -33.60 2.74 50.41
N GLN A 548 -33.65 3.48 49.31
CA GLN A 548 -32.46 4.11 48.73
C GLN A 548 -32.03 5.33 49.54
N THR A 549 -30.76 5.41 49.92
CA THR A 549 -30.19 6.56 50.63
C THR A 549 -29.77 7.63 49.63
N LEU A 550 -30.49 8.76 49.61
CA LEU A 550 -30.15 9.93 48.80
C LEU A 550 -29.40 10.96 49.65
N ARG A 551 -28.52 11.75 49.04
CA ARG A 551 -27.90 12.90 49.71
C ARG A 551 -28.98 13.91 50.16
N PRO A 552 -28.82 14.58 51.33
CA PRO A 552 -29.85 15.45 51.89
C PRO A 552 -30.40 16.50 50.91
N SER A 553 -29.53 17.18 50.16
CA SER A 553 -29.92 18.19 49.17
C SER A 553 -30.74 17.65 47.99
N ILE A 554 -30.55 16.38 47.63
CA ILE A 554 -31.34 15.71 46.59
C ILE A 554 -32.66 15.19 47.16
N ARG A 555 -32.64 14.72 48.41
CA ARG A 555 -33.82 14.22 49.12
C ARG A 555 -34.84 15.33 49.37
N GLU A 556 -34.40 16.54 49.71
CA GLU A 556 -35.28 17.70 49.92
C GLU A 556 -36.06 18.09 48.65
N VAL A 557 -35.43 17.96 47.47
CA VAL A 557 -36.05 18.35 46.19
C VAL A 557 -36.91 17.24 45.61
N ILE A 558 -36.43 16.00 45.60
CA ILE A 558 -37.16 14.87 45.01
C ILE A 558 -38.28 14.37 45.94
N GLN A 559 -38.13 14.57 47.26
CA GLN A 559 -39.04 14.08 48.29
C GLN A 559 -39.48 12.62 48.05
N PRO A 560 -38.52 11.69 47.98
CA PRO A 560 -38.77 10.31 47.51
C PRO A 560 -39.82 9.59 48.35
N ASP A 561 -39.92 9.90 49.65
CA ASP A 561 -40.88 9.28 50.56
C ASP A 561 -42.34 9.64 50.18
N ILE A 562 -42.57 10.88 49.72
CA ILE A 562 -43.89 11.33 49.25
C ILE A 562 -44.21 10.72 47.89
N LEU A 563 -43.22 10.67 46.99
CA LEU A 563 -43.40 10.07 45.67
C LEU A 563 -43.72 8.57 45.79
N GLU A 564 -43.03 7.87 46.70
CA GLU A 564 -43.24 6.46 47.00
C GLU A 564 -44.64 6.21 47.57
N GLU A 565 -45.06 6.94 48.60
CA GLU A 565 -46.41 6.80 49.16
C GLU A 565 -47.49 7.05 48.10
N ARG A 566 -47.29 8.07 47.25
CA ARG A 566 -48.26 8.44 46.24
C ARG A 566 -48.41 7.39 45.15
N VAL A 567 -47.31 6.85 44.65
CA VAL A 567 -47.35 5.83 43.59
C VAL A 567 -47.93 4.53 44.13
N ILE A 568 -47.51 4.10 45.33
CA ILE A 568 -47.95 2.84 45.92
C ILE A 568 -49.43 2.88 46.33
N SER A 569 -49.90 3.97 46.95
CA SER A 569 -51.32 4.15 47.29
C SER A 569 -52.23 4.12 46.06
N THR A 570 -51.79 4.71 44.94
CA THR A 570 -52.55 4.69 43.69
C THR A 570 -52.59 3.29 43.07
N VAL A 571 -51.48 2.56 43.07
CA VAL A 571 -51.44 1.19 42.52
C VAL A 571 -52.32 0.24 43.35
N ILE A 572 -52.22 0.30 44.68
CA ILE A 572 -53.05 -0.53 45.57
C ILE A 572 -54.53 -0.23 45.37
N LYS A 573 -54.89 1.06 45.26
CA LYS A 573 -56.28 1.45 44.99
C LYS A 573 -56.76 1.01 43.61
N HIS A 574 -55.95 1.16 42.56
CA HIS A 574 -56.33 0.82 41.19
C HIS A 574 -56.57 -0.68 41.01
N LEU A 575 -55.80 -1.50 41.72
CA LEU A 575 -55.93 -2.96 41.69
C LEU A 575 -56.91 -3.49 42.74
N SER A 576 -57.58 -2.61 43.49
CA SER A 576 -58.53 -2.95 44.55
C SER A 576 -57.94 -3.83 45.67
N LEU A 577 -56.63 -3.76 45.93
CA LEU A 577 -55.92 -4.61 46.90
C LEU A 577 -55.91 -4.02 48.33
N THR A 578 -56.81 -3.09 48.62
CA THR A 578 -56.84 -2.30 49.86
C THR A 578 -57.07 -3.16 51.09
N GLU A 579 -57.97 -4.15 51.04
CA GLU A 579 -58.29 -5.00 52.19
C GLU A 579 -57.11 -5.91 52.59
N ILE A 580 -56.37 -6.42 51.60
CA ILE A 580 -55.18 -7.25 51.79
C ILE A 580 -54.06 -6.47 52.48
N VAL A 581 -53.86 -5.21 52.09
CA VAL A 581 -52.85 -4.33 52.67
C VAL A 581 -53.17 -3.98 54.13
N HIS A 582 -54.45 -3.86 54.48
CA HIS A 582 -54.86 -3.65 55.87
C HIS A 582 -54.76 -4.92 56.75
N GLN A 583 -54.80 -6.11 56.15
CA GLN A 583 -54.72 -7.40 56.85
C GLN A 583 -53.42 -8.17 56.57
N LEU A 584 -52.33 -7.47 56.20
CA LEU A 584 -51.02 -8.04 55.82
C LEU A 584 -50.52 -9.22 56.69
N PRO A 585 -50.66 -9.23 58.03
CA PRO A 585 -50.18 -10.35 58.86
C PRO A 585 -51.02 -11.63 58.74
N SER A 586 -52.30 -11.52 58.33
CA SER A 586 -53.26 -12.63 58.25
C SER A 586 -53.63 -13.02 56.82
N ALA A 587 -53.30 -12.15 55.85
CA ALA A 587 -53.71 -12.27 54.44
C ALA A 587 -52.99 -13.41 53.68
N GLU A 588 -51.79 -13.79 54.10
CA GLU A 588 -50.99 -14.85 53.45
C GLU A 588 -51.70 -16.22 53.49
N ASN A 589 -52.48 -16.49 54.55
CA ASN A 589 -53.19 -17.75 54.73
C ASN A 589 -54.65 -17.73 54.24
N GLN A 590 -55.25 -16.54 54.05
CA GLN A 590 -56.67 -16.41 53.70
C GLN A 590 -56.92 -16.30 52.19
N ASN A 591 -56.03 -15.62 51.43
CA ASN A 591 -56.14 -15.46 49.97
C ASN A 591 -54.75 -15.48 49.29
N PRO A 592 -54.19 -16.66 49.00
CA PRO A 592 -52.80 -16.79 48.54
C PRO A 592 -52.55 -16.26 47.12
N GLU A 593 -53.54 -16.32 46.22
CA GLU A 593 -53.40 -15.83 44.84
C GLU A 593 -53.30 -14.30 44.76
N GLU A 594 -54.17 -13.59 45.48
CA GLU A 594 -54.15 -12.12 45.49
C GLU A 594 -52.94 -11.55 46.25
N PHE A 595 -52.45 -12.28 47.28
CA PHE A 595 -51.21 -11.93 47.98
C PHE A 595 -49.97 -12.11 47.08
N SER A 596 -49.91 -13.18 46.29
CA SER A 596 -48.84 -13.40 45.30
C SER A 596 -48.86 -12.32 44.21
N LEU A 597 -50.07 -11.93 43.76
CA LEU A 597 -50.23 -10.84 42.81
C LEU A 597 -49.71 -9.51 43.39
N LEU A 598 -50.10 -9.16 44.62
CA LEU A 598 -49.64 -7.96 45.31
C LEU A 598 -48.09 -7.92 45.41
N GLN A 599 -47.46 -9.03 45.78
CA GLN A 599 -46.00 -9.11 45.87
C GLN A 599 -45.32 -8.91 44.51
N SER A 600 -45.81 -9.57 43.46
CA SER A 600 -45.24 -9.46 42.10
C SER A 600 -45.35 -8.04 41.53
N VAL A 601 -46.52 -7.40 41.71
CA VAL A 601 -46.78 -6.05 41.21
C VAL A 601 -45.92 -5.04 41.97
N LEU A 602 -45.91 -5.11 43.30
CA LEU A 602 -45.13 -4.16 44.11
C LEU A 602 -43.63 -4.30 43.85
N GLN A 603 -43.12 -5.51 43.58
CA GLN A 603 -41.70 -5.70 43.25
C GLN A 603 -41.30 -4.98 41.94
N GLU A 604 -42.15 -5.01 40.92
CA GLU A 604 -41.92 -4.31 39.65
C GLU A 604 -42.14 -2.79 39.81
N VAL A 605 -43.14 -2.36 40.58
CA VAL A 605 -43.40 -0.94 40.84
C VAL A 605 -42.23 -0.31 41.61
N TYR A 606 -41.74 -0.93 42.69
CA TYR A 606 -40.57 -0.45 43.40
C TYR A 606 -39.32 -0.44 42.52
N LYS A 607 -39.13 -1.44 41.64
CA LYS A 607 -38.01 -1.45 40.68
C LYS A 607 -38.05 -0.27 39.72
N ARG A 608 -39.23 0.08 39.20
CA ARG A 608 -39.39 1.24 38.29
C ARG A 608 -39.27 2.56 39.02
N LEU A 609 -39.83 2.68 40.22
CA LEU A 609 -39.70 3.87 41.06
C LEU A 609 -38.22 4.14 41.41
N ASP A 610 -37.50 3.10 41.80
CA ASP A 610 -36.07 3.17 42.10
C ASP A 610 -35.23 3.57 40.86
N ALA A 611 -35.62 3.12 39.66
CA ALA A 611 -34.96 3.52 38.41
C ALA A 611 -35.26 4.98 38.04
N LEU A 612 -36.50 5.43 38.24
CA LEU A 612 -36.93 6.81 38.02
C LEU A 612 -36.15 7.76 38.94
N ILE A 613 -36.06 7.45 40.23
CA ILE A 613 -35.30 8.26 41.20
C ILE A 613 -33.83 8.37 40.77
N ARG A 614 -33.22 7.30 40.23
CA ARG A 614 -31.85 7.34 39.69
C ARG A 614 -31.71 8.15 38.40
N GLN A 615 -32.71 8.12 37.51
CA GLN A 615 -32.70 8.95 36.31
C GLN A 615 -32.82 10.45 36.64
N LEU A 616 -33.69 10.80 37.58
CA LEU A 616 -33.86 12.17 38.06
C LEU A 616 -32.61 12.71 38.77
N GLN A 617 -31.80 11.84 39.38
CA GLN A 617 -30.48 12.22 39.89
C GLN A 617 -29.50 12.65 38.79
N VAL A 618 -29.60 12.09 37.58
CA VAL A 618 -28.63 12.32 36.49
C VAL A 618 -29.02 13.50 35.60
N GLN A 619 -30.32 13.77 35.42
CA GLN A 619 -30.82 14.77 34.47
C GLN A 619 -30.59 16.25 34.86
N ARG A 620 -30.17 16.57 36.08
CA ARG A 620 -30.01 17.97 36.52
C ARG A 620 -28.69 18.63 36.05
N PHE A 621 -27.86 17.97 35.24
CA PHE A 621 -26.55 18.51 34.86
C PHE A 621 -26.53 19.47 33.66
N PHE A 622 -27.65 19.78 33.00
CA PHE A 622 -27.68 20.70 31.85
C PHE A 622 -28.76 21.77 31.98
N SER A 623 -28.35 23.06 31.92
CA SER A 623 -29.18 24.25 32.03
C SER A 623 -29.51 24.90 30.67
N ASN A 624 -30.58 25.70 30.66
CA ASN A 624 -31.39 26.21 29.53
C ASN A 624 -30.76 27.14 28.46
N ASP A 625 -29.45 27.28 28.33
CA ASP A 625 -28.86 28.29 27.41
C ASP A 625 -28.64 27.81 25.95
N LEU A 626 -28.93 26.56 25.61
CA LEU A 626 -28.47 25.92 24.36
C LEU A 626 -29.51 25.70 23.25
N LEU A 627 -30.79 26.05 23.44
CA LEU A 627 -31.85 25.74 22.45
C LEU A 627 -32.73 26.95 22.10
N VAL A 628 -32.30 27.75 21.12
CA VAL A 628 -33.09 28.85 20.53
C VAL A 628 -33.66 28.42 19.17
N SER A 629 -34.88 28.85 18.83
CA SER A 629 -35.56 28.55 17.55
C SER A 629 -35.01 29.39 16.39
N VAL A 630 -34.69 28.74 15.25
CA VAL A 630 -34.17 29.35 14.01
C VAL A 630 -35.24 29.32 12.90
N SER A 631 -35.34 30.40 12.12
CA SER A 631 -36.30 30.65 11.04
C SER A 631 -35.60 31.03 9.72
N GLU A 632 -36.32 31.12 8.59
CA GLU A 632 -35.74 31.49 7.28
C GLU A 632 -35.06 32.87 7.30
N LYS A 633 -35.49 33.78 8.18
CA LYS A 633 -34.88 35.12 8.34
C LYS A 633 -33.52 35.09 9.04
N ASP A 634 -33.20 33.98 9.69
CA ASP A 634 -31.92 33.76 10.37
C ASP A 634 -30.88 33.18 9.41
N ILE A 635 -31.27 32.87 8.16
CA ILE A 635 -30.39 32.45 7.09
C ILE A 635 -30.01 33.71 6.29
N PRO A 636 -28.72 34.09 6.23
CA PRO A 636 -28.28 35.25 5.47
C PRO A 636 -28.65 35.16 3.98
N ASP A 637 -29.12 36.26 3.39
CA ASP A 637 -29.53 36.30 1.98
C ASP A 637 -28.40 35.90 1.01
N CYS A 638 -27.15 36.23 1.33
CA CYS A 638 -25.98 35.83 0.55
C CYS A 638 -25.80 34.30 0.45
N LEU A 639 -26.23 33.55 1.48
CA LEU A 639 -26.22 32.08 1.47
C LEU A 639 -27.36 31.53 0.59
N ILE A 640 -28.52 32.19 0.59
CA ILE A 640 -29.66 31.80 -0.24
C ILE A 640 -29.33 31.98 -1.73
N GLU A 641 -28.74 33.11 -2.11
CA GLU A 641 -28.33 33.41 -3.48
C GLU A 641 -27.23 32.45 -3.97
N ARG A 642 -26.18 32.25 -3.16
CA ARG A 642 -25.11 31.29 -3.49
C ARG A 642 -25.65 29.87 -3.71
N LEU A 643 -26.54 29.38 -2.84
CA LEU A 643 -27.14 28.04 -2.96
C LEU A 643 -28.14 27.93 -4.13
N ALA A 644 -28.66 29.04 -4.63
CA ALA A 644 -29.48 29.07 -5.84
C ALA A 644 -28.62 28.98 -7.09
N GLU A 645 -27.47 29.67 -7.13
CA GLU A 645 -26.53 29.59 -8.26
C GLU A 645 -25.83 28.23 -8.33
N GLU A 646 -25.38 27.67 -7.19
CA GLU A 646 -24.85 26.31 -7.12
C GLU A 646 -25.85 25.27 -7.69
N ARG A 647 -27.16 25.43 -7.41
CA ARG A 647 -28.23 24.60 -7.99
C ARG A 647 -28.40 24.81 -9.51
N ARG A 648 -28.23 26.04 -10.00
CA ARG A 648 -28.30 26.36 -11.44
C ARG A 648 -27.15 25.69 -12.21
N LEU A 649 -25.96 25.73 -11.65
CA LEU A 649 -24.76 25.10 -12.23
C LEU A 649 -24.79 23.59 -12.18
N GLU A 650 -25.26 23.01 -11.08
CA GLU A 650 -25.44 21.57 -10.99
C GLU A 650 -26.48 21.10 -12.03
N ALA A 651 -27.55 21.86 -12.25
CA ALA A 651 -28.51 21.59 -13.31
C ALA A 651 -27.89 21.69 -14.72
N GLN A 652 -27.01 22.67 -14.96
CA GLN A 652 -26.27 22.79 -16.22
C GLN A 652 -25.28 21.62 -16.43
N LYS A 653 -24.45 21.27 -15.44
CA LYS A 653 -23.53 20.12 -15.52
C LYS A 653 -24.28 18.80 -15.71
N ARG A 654 -25.46 18.65 -15.08
CA ARG A 654 -26.32 17.48 -15.26
C ARG A 654 -26.90 17.42 -16.68
N LYS A 655 -27.29 18.58 -17.24
CA LYS A 655 -27.72 18.71 -18.64
C LYS A 655 -26.58 18.37 -19.60
N GLU A 656 -25.36 18.88 -19.38
CA GLU A 656 -24.18 18.56 -20.18
C GLU A 656 -23.80 17.08 -20.14
N ARG A 657 -23.85 16.43 -18.97
CA ARG A 657 -23.65 14.96 -18.84
C ARG A 657 -24.72 14.17 -19.57
N THR A 658 -25.96 14.67 -19.54
CA THR A 658 -27.08 14.04 -20.24
C THR A 658 -26.94 14.24 -21.75
N GLU A 659 -26.42 15.36 -22.22
CA GLU A 659 -26.22 15.68 -23.64
C GLU A 659 -24.86 15.20 -24.20
N ALA A 660 -23.90 14.78 -23.37
CA ALA A 660 -22.55 14.41 -23.81
C ALA A 660 -22.54 13.30 -24.87
N HIS A 661 -23.48 12.35 -24.79
CA HIS A 661 -23.61 11.26 -25.76
C HIS A 661 -24.03 11.73 -27.17
N LEU A 662 -24.54 12.96 -27.31
CA LEU A 662 -24.93 13.58 -28.59
C LEU A 662 -23.74 14.17 -29.36
N TYR A 663 -22.58 14.30 -28.72
CA TYR A 663 -21.38 14.86 -29.32
C TYR A 663 -20.35 13.75 -29.61
N MET A 664 -19.47 14.02 -30.57
CA MET A 664 -18.28 13.23 -30.88
C MET A 664 -17.06 14.14 -30.98
N ASN A 665 -15.88 13.57 -30.80
CA ASN A 665 -14.63 14.28 -30.95
C ASN A 665 -14.03 14.00 -32.32
N ILE A 666 -13.57 15.05 -32.98
CA ILE A 666 -12.86 14.97 -34.25
C ILE A 666 -11.44 15.47 -34.03
N GLN A 667 -10.47 14.62 -34.33
CA GLN A 667 -9.04 14.87 -34.21
C GLN A 667 -8.52 15.40 -35.55
N VAL A 668 -8.21 16.69 -35.60
CA VAL A 668 -7.68 17.33 -36.80
C VAL A 668 -6.16 17.37 -36.76
N VAL A 669 -5.55 16.97 -37.87
CA VAL A 669 -4.10 17.10 -38.13
C VAL A 669 -3.88 17.90 -39.42
N THR A 670 -2.79 18.67 -39.47
CA THR A 670 -2.33 19.38 -40.67
C THR A 670 -1.00 18.79 -41.14
N ASP A 671 -0.50 19.24 -42.29
CA ASP A 671 0.77 18.82 -42.86
C ASP A 671 1.96 19.09 -41.93
N ASP A 672 1.90 20.19 -41.17
CA ASP A 672 2.84 20.51 -40.10
C ASP A 672 3.02 19.37 -39.08
N ASN A 673 1.96 18.62 -38.80
CA ASN A 673 2.03 17.53 -37.83
C ASN A 673 2.83 16.32 -38.32
N PHE A 674 3.04 16.18 -39.64
CA PHE A 674 3.79 15.08 -40.23
C PHE A 674 5.30 15.36 -40.25
N ASN A 675 5.70 16.63 -40.05
CA ASN A 675 7.10 17.04 -40.00
C ASN A 675 7.83 16.39 -38.82
N GLY A 676 9.01 15.83 -39.11
CA GLY A 676 9.86 15.18 -38.11
C GLY A 676 9.50 13.73 -37.78
N HIS A 677 8.37 13.20 -38.30
CA HIS A 677 8.02 11.79 -38.09
C HIS A 677 9.06 10.86 -38.73
N GLN A 678 9.61 9.96 -37.92
CA GLN A 678 10.63 8.99 -38.33
C GLN A 678 10.05 7.60 -38.64
N GLY A 679 8.76 7.40 -38.36
CA GLY A 679 8.11 6.10 -38.45
C GLY A 679 7.52 5.75 -39.81
N ASN A 680 6.85 4.60 -39.85
CA ASN A 680 5.90 4.26 -40.91
C ASN A 680 4.65 5.15 -40.80
N ASP A 681 3.88 5.25 -41.88
CA ASP A 681 2.72 6.14 -42.03
C ASP A 681 3.08 7.62 -41.80
N LEU A 682 2.09 8.50 -41.63
CA LEU A 682 2.32 9.95 -41.60
C LEU A 682 2.69 10.48 -40.21
N PHE A 683 2.27 9.80 -39.15
CA PHE A 683 2.54 10.21 -37.77
C PHE A 683 2.46 9.03 -36.80
N ASP A 684 2.91 9.26 -35.57
CA ASP A 684 2.74 8.37 -34.43
C ASP A 684 1.58 8.87 -33.56
N GLY A 685 0.50 8.07 -33.45
CA GLY A 685 -0.73 8.46 -32.76
C GLY A 685 -0.55 8.79 -31.28
N ASP A 686 0.50 8.26 -30.64
CA ASP A 686 0.79 8.53 -29.23
C ASP A 686 1.67 9.78 -29.02
N LYS A 687 2.31 10.32 -30.08
CA LYS A 687 3.21 11.49 -30.01
C LYS A 687 2.65 12.76 -30.63
N ILE A 688 1.64 12.64 -31.48
CA ILE A 688 1.08 13.76 -32.22
C ILE A 688 0.12 14.60 -31.36
N ASN A 689 0.20 15.92 -31.51
CA ASN A 689 -0.74 16.85 -30.89
C ASN A 689 -1.91 17.14 -31.83
N PHE A 690 -3.06 16.48 -31.58
CA PHE A 690 -4.29 16.71 -32.34
C PHE A 690 -4.99 18.01 -31.96
N ARG A 691 -5.56 18.71 -32.95
CA ARG A 691 -6.55 19.76 -32.70
C ARG A 691 -7.92 19.12 -32.53
N ASN A 692 -8.45 19.12 -31.32
CA ASN A 692 -9.70 18.44 -31.00
C ASN A 692 -10.91 19.36 -31.23
N PHE A 693 -11.85 18.90 -32.04
CA PHE A 693 -13.13 19.56 -32.29
C PHE A 693 -14.26 18.73 -31.68
N LYS A 694 -15.08 19.36 -30.84
CA LYS A 694 -16.29 18.73 -30.29
C LYS A 694 -17.49 19.06 -31.18
N VAL A 695 -18.03 18.06 -31.85
CA VAL A 695 -19.06 18.24 -32.89
C VAL A 695 -20.30 17.44 -32.54
N LYS A 696 -21.50 18.00 -32.80
CA LYS A 696 -22.75 17.25 -32.65
C LYS A 696 -22.77 16.13 -33.68
N LYS A 697 -23.11 14.91 -33.26
CA LYS A 697 -23.22 13.75 -34.15
C LYS A 697 -24.22 13.97 -35.30
N SER A 698 -25.28 14.73 -35.02
CA SER A 698 -26.33 15.07 -35.97
C SER A 698 -26.02 16.28 -36.86
N SER A 699 -24.90 16.99 -36.64
CA SER A 699 -24.53 18.11 -37.51
C SER A 699 -24.19 17.61 -38.90
N THR A 700 -24.41 18.45 -39.91
CA THR A 700 -24.08 18.12 -41.30
C THR A 700 -22.59 18.32 -41.56
N VAL A 701 -22.05 17.67 -42.59
CA VAL A 701 -20.65 17.90 -43.01
C VAL A 701 -20.44 19.37 -43.42
N LEU A 702 -21.44 20.02 -44.02
CA LEU A 702 -21.37 21.45 -44.35
C LEU A 702 -21.19 22.33 -43.11
N GLU A 703 -21.97 22.09 -42.05
CA GLU A 703 -21.82 22.79 -40.77
C GLU A 703 -20.42 22.56 -40.16
N PHE A 704 -19.92 21.32 -40.25
CA PHE A 704 -18.58 20.98 -39.81
C PHE A 704 -17.50 21.73 -40.58
N MET A 705 -17.63 21.83 -41.91
CA MET A 705 -16.69 22.59 -42.77
C MET A 705 -16.66 24.08 -42.44
N HIS A 706 -17.81 24.71 -42.19
CA HIS A 706 -17.86 26.09 -41.73
C HIS A 706 -17.20 26.27 -40.35
N MET A 707 -17.46 25.35 -39.43
CA MET A 707 -16.82 25.37 -38.12
C MET A 707 -15.29 25.19 -38.21
N LEU A 708 -14.80 24.31 -39.10
CA LEU A 708 -13.36 24.17 -39.36
C LEU A 708 -12.77 25.48 -39.91
N ALA A 709 -13.41 26.05 -40.93
CA ALA A 709 -13.00 27.31 -41.54
C ALA A 709 -12.91 28.46 -40.52
N ASP A 710 -13.95 28.64 -39.70
CA ASP A 710 -14.04 29.71 -38.71
C ASP A 710 -13.00 29.56 -37.58
N ASN A 711 -12.71 28.34 -37.15
CA ASN A 711 -11.73 28.08 -36.10
C ASN A 711 -10.28 28.13 -36.61
N MET A 712 -10.02 27.55 -37.79
CA MET A 712 -8.68 27.52 -38.39
C MET A 712 -8.30 28.84 -39.08
N LYS A 713 -9.26 29.75 -39.26
CA LYS A 713 -9.11 31.04 -39.95
C LYS A 713 -8.72 30.89 -41.42
N TYR A 714 -9.29 29.88 -42.08
CA TYR A 714 -9.19 29.68 -43.52
C TYR A 714 -10.58 29.77 -44.17
N PRO A 715 -10.72 30.33 -45.38
CA PRO A 715 -11.91 30.16 -46.19
C PRO A 715 -12.19 28.68 -46.49
N VAL A 716 -13.48 28.30 -46.60
CA VAL A 716 -13.89 26.93 -46.93
C VAL A 716 -13.26 26.43 -48.25
N THR A 717 -13.03 27.32 -49.21
CA THR A 717 -12.38 27.00 -50.50
C THR A 717 -10.87 26.75 -50.42
N GLN A 718 -10.26 27.02 -49.25
CA GLN A 718 -8.83 26.85 -49.00
C GLN A 718 -8.53 25.66 -48.09
N ILE A 719 -9.54 24.86 -47.73
CA ILE A 719 -9.39 23.66 -46.90
C ILE A 719 -10.02 22.43 -47.55
N ARG A 720 -9.39 21.27 -47.38
CA ARG A 720 -9.93 19.98 -47.83
C ARG A 720 -9.69 18.90 -46.76
N PRO A 721 -10.75 18.32 -46.17
CA PRO A 721 -10.62 17.23 -45.21
C PRO A 721 -10.39 15.88 -45.91
N TRP A 722 -9.44 15.12 -45.40
CA TRP A 722 -9.08 13.76 -45.79
C TRP A 722 -9.14 12.85 -44.56
N PRO A 723 -10.23 12.12 -44.33
CA PRO A 723 -10.36 11.23 -43.17
C PRO A 723 -9.32 10.13 -43.21
N PHE A 724 -8.73 9.83 -42.04
CA PHE A 724 -7.86 8.67 -41.91
C PHE A 724 -8.68 7.39 -41.76
N GLN A 725 -8.25 6.32 -42.41
CA GLN A 725 -8.85 5.00 -42.26
C GLN A 725 -7.77 3.92 -42.10
N PHE A 726 -8.12 2.88 -41.35
CA PHE A 726 -7.31 1.66 -41.28
C PHE A 726 -7.53 0.81 -42.52
N ARG A 727 -6.47 0.60 -43.29
CA ARG A 727 -6.47 -0.32 -44.45
C ARG A 727 -6.29 -1.77 -43.98
N GLN A 728 -6.57 -2.74 -44.85
CA GLN A 728 -6.46 -4.18 -44.55
C GLN A 728 -5.04 -4.62 -44.16
N ASN A 729 -4.04 -3.91 -44.67
CA ASN A 729 -2.61 -4.11 -44.40
C ASN A 729 -2.12 -3.48 -43.07
N GLN A 730 -3.04 -2.98 -42.23
CA GLN A 730 -2.79 -2.34 -40.93
C GLN A 730 -2.08 -0.97 -40.99
N THR A 731 -2.08 -0.29 -42.14
CA THR A 731 -1.64 1.12 -42.23
C THR A 731 -2.80 2.07 -41.95
N TYR A 732 -2.51 3.23 -41.36
CA TYR A 732 -3.48 4.31 -41.13
C TYR A 732 -3.19 5.47 -42.08
N ARG A 733 -3.99 5.60 -43.14
CA ARG A 733 -3.74 6.55 -44.24
C ARG A 733 -4.94 7.45 -44.51
N PRO A 734 -4.71 8.69 -44.99
CA PRO A 734 -5.79 9.55 -45.46
C PRO A 734 -6.52 8.92 -46.64
N THR A 735 -7.83 9.13 -46.71
CA THR A 735 -8.71 8.64 -47.78
C THR A 735 -9.58 9.78 -48.27
N LEU A 736 -10.10 9.69 -49.49
CA LEU A 736 -10.94 10.72 -50.07
C LEU A 736 -12.28 10.81 -49.35
N LEU A 737 -12.64 12.02 -48.90
CA LEU A 737 -14.01 12.37 -48.56
C LEU A 737 -14.68 13.08 -49.74
N ASP A 738 -15.63 12.40 -50.40
CA ASP A 738 -16.44 13.01 -51.46
C ASP A 738 -17.39 14.05 -50.84
N LEU A 739 -16.93 15.31 -50.78
CA LEU A 739 -17.72 16.41 -50.23
C LEU A 739 -19.01 16.61 -51.02
N GLU A 740 -18.96 16.57 -52.36
CA GLU A 740 -20.13 16.83 -53.21
C GLU A 740 -21.29 15.87 -52.90
N ALA A 741 -20.99 14.59 -52.69
CA ALA A 741 -21.98 13.58 -52.34
C ALA A 741 -22.42 13.59 -50.86
N ASN A 742 -21.57 14.08 -49.95
CA ASN A 742 -21.74 13.89 -48.51
C ASN A 742 -22.02 15.16 -47.70
N LEU A 743 -22.02 16.36 -48.31
CA LEU A 743 -22.23 17.64 -47.61
C LEU A 743 -23.47 17.68 -46.70
N ASN A 744 -24.56 17.03 -47.13
CA ASN A 744 -25.85 17.01 -46.40
C ASN A 744 -26.00 15.82 -45.45
N LYS A 745 -25.05 14.87 -45.44
CA LYS A 745 -25.06 13.74 -44.50
C LYS A 745 -24.59 14.21 -43.13
N THR A 746 -24.95 13.43 -42.09
CA THR A 746 -24.47 13.73 -40.75
C THR A 746 -23.00 13.37 -40.62
N VAL A 747 -22.29 14.09 -39.74
CA VAL A 747 -20.87 13.83 -39.45
C VAL A 747 -20.67 12.40 -38.92
N LEU A 748 -21.59 11.88 -38.12
CA LEU A 748 -21.51 10.50 -37.60
C LEU A 748 -21.60 9.45 -38.71
N ASP A 749 -22.48 9.66 -39.69
CA ASP A 749 -22.65 8.74 -40.82
C ASP A 749 -21.41 8.71 -41.70
N VAL A 750 -20.76 9.86 -41.91
CA VAL A 750 -19.54 9.98 -42.73
C VAL A 750 -18.31 9.46 -41.99
N ALA A 751 -18.31 9.53 -40.66
CA ALA A 751 -17.27 8.96 -39.81
C ALA A 751 -17.43 7.45 -39.58
N ASP A 752 -18.42 6.77 -40.19
CA ASP A 752 -18.69 5.34 -39.98
C ASP A 752 -18.79 4.91 -38.50
N ASN A 753 -19.35 5.78 -37.65
CA ASN A 753 -19.42 5.62 -36.18
C ASN A 753 -18.07 5.61 -35.44
N GLU A 754 -16.98 6.05 -36.08
CA GLU A 754 -15.69 6.25 -35.43
C GLU A 754 -15.73 7.45 -34.47
N ASN A 755 -15.24 7.27 -33.24
CA ASN A 755 -15.13 8.33 -32.25
C ASN A 755 -14.01 8.00 -31.24
N PRO A 756 -12.90 8.76 -31.20
CA PRO A 756 -12.66 9.98 -31.98
C PRO A 756 -12.45 9.69 -33.48
N TRP A 757 -12.89 10.60 -34.35
CA TRP A 757 -12.68 10.52 -35.80
C TRP A 757 -11.48 11.37 -36.21
N THR A 758 -10.48 10.81 -36.88
CA THR A 758 -9.26 11.54 -37.26
C THR A 758 -9.28 12.01 -38.70
N VAL A 759 -8.98 13.28 -38.93
CA VAL A 759 -9.06 13.92 -40.25
C VAL A 759 -7.80 14.74 -40.52
N PHE A 760 -7.12 14.48 -41.64
CA PHE A 760 -6.13 15.40 -42.19
C PHE A 760 -6.85 16.56 -42.86
N VAL A 761 -6.64 17.78 -42.38
CA VAL A 761 -7.17 18.98 -43.05
C VAL A 761 -6.03 19.59 -43.84
N GLU A 762 -6.08 19.41 -45.15
CA GLU A 762 -5.20 20.08 -46.08
C GLU A 762 -5.56 21.57 -46.14
N THR A 763 -4.56 22.44 -45.99
CA THR A 763 -4.70 23.89 -46.07
C THR A 763 -3.87 24.44 -47.22
N LEU A 764 -4.36 25.52 -47.84
CA LEU A 764 -3.58 26.21 -48.87
C LEU A 764 -2.35 26.89 -48.24
N ASN A 765 -1.16 26.66 -48.81
CA ASN A 765 0.05 27.35 -48.37
C ASN A 765 -0.10 28.87 -48.59
N PRO A 766 -0.02 29.71 -47.53
CA PRO A 766 -0.15 31.17 -47.64
C PRO A 766 0.84 31.83 -48.61
N GLU A 767 2.02 31.23 -48.80
CA GLU A 767 3.07 31.73 -49.68
C GLU A 767 2.90 31.32 -51.16
N SER A 768 1.92 30.45 -51.47
CA SER A 768 1.70 29.94 -52.83
C SER A 768 1.16 30.99 -53.81
N GLY A 769 0.55 32.08 -53.31
CA GLY A 769 -0.09 33.11 -54.11
C GLY A 769 -1.41 32.70 -54.77
N LEU A 770 -1.90 31.48 -54.50
CA LEU A 770 -3.19 30.99 -54.98
C LEU A 770 -4.34 31.51 -54.08
N LYS A 771 -5.57 31.55 -54.64
CA LYS A 771 -6.77 31.99 -53.89
C LYS A 771 -7.62 30.82 -53.36
N GLU A 772 -7.45 29.64 -53.91
CA GLU A 772 -8.18 28.42 -53.60
C GLU A 772 -7.27 27.21 -53.76
N LEU A 773 -7.61 26.09 -53.12
CA LEU A 773 -6.87 24.83 -53.31
C LEU A 773 -7.02 24.33 -54.75
N PRO A 774 -6.00 23.65 -55.31
CA PRO A 774 -6.11 23.03 -56.63
C PRO A 774 -7.32 22.10 -56.71
N GLN A 775 -7.96 22.07 -57.87
CA GLN A 775 -9.02 21.09 -58.14
C GLN A 775 -8.42 19.69 -58.05
N PHE A 776 -9.19 18.78 -57.47
CA PHE A 776 -8.84 17.36 -57.35
C PHE A 776 -9.96 16.57 -58.00
N ASP A 777 -9.64 15.87 -59.08
CA ASP A 777 -10.56 14.98 -59.76
C ASP A 777 -10.43 13.56 -59.20
N LYS A 778 -11.47 13.10 -58.51
CA LYS A 778 -11.50 11.78 -57.86
C LYS A 778 -11.33 10.59 -58.81
N ASP A 779 -11.59 10.78 -60.11
CA ASP A 779 -11.49 9.71 -61.11
C ASP A 779 -10.17 9.70 -61.87
N SER A 780 -9.41 10.81 -61.85
CA SER A 780 -8.20 10.98 -62.67
C SER A 780 -6.94 11.40 -61.90
N ASP A 781 -7.08 11.91 -60.68
CA ASP A 781 -5.99 12.31 -59.80
C ASP A 781 -5.86 11.38 -58.59
N VAL A 782 -4.66 11.34 -58.01
CA VAL A 782 -4.38 10.66 -56.74
C VAL A 782 -3.54 11.56 -55.81
N LEU A 783 -3.85 11.54 -54.52
CA LEU A 783 -3.07 12.21 -53.48
C LEU A 783 -1.91 11.32 -53.01
N ILE A 784 -0.67 11.78 -53.21
CA ILE A 784 0.55 11.07 -52.82
C ILE A 784 1.37 11.89 -51.82
N PHE A 785 1.85 11.22 -50.78
CA PHE A 785 2.74 11.77 -49.76
C PHE A 785 4.20 11.41 -50.05
N LEU A 786 5.10 12.33 -49.73
CA LEU A 786 6.51 12.23 -50.11
C LEU A 786 7.41 12.25 -48.87
N LYS A 787 8.37 11.33 -48.83
CA LYS A 787 9.38 11.25 -47.76
C LYS A 787 10.78 11.16 -48.36
N LEU A 788 11.72 11.93 -47.84
CA LEU A 788 13.14 11.83 -48.18
C LEU A 788 13.87 11.01 -47.13
N TYR A 789 14.61 9.99 -47.54
CA TYR A 789 15.54 9.25 -46.69
C TYR A 789 16.98 9.75 -46.89
N ASP A 790 17.66 10.08 -45.79
CA ASP A 790 19.08 10.40 -45.76
C ASP A 790 19.89 9.26 -45.11
N PRO A 791 20.62 8.44 -45.88
CA PRO A 791 21.45 7.34 -45.36
C PRO A 791 22.57 7.80 -44.42
N LYS A 792 23.07 9.03 -44.58
CA LYS A 792 24.16 9.56 -43.73
C LYS A 792 23.68 9.84 -42.32
N ARG A 793 22.47 10.40 -42.20
CA ARG A 793 21.87 10.76 -40.90
C ARG A 793 20.97 9.68 -40.34
N LYS A 794 20.56 8.71 -41.16
CA LYS A 794 19.56 7.67 -40.84
C LYS A 794 18.23 8.30 -40.41
N THR A 795 17.79 9.30 -41.17
CA THR A 795 16.58 10.07 -40.86
C THR A 795 15.64 10.14 -42.06
N ILE A 796 14.34 10.18 -41.76
CA ILE A 796 13.28 10.47 -42.71
C ILE A 796 12.88 11.94 -42.57
N SER A 797 12.71 12.63 -43.69
CA SER A 797 12.20 14.00 -43.76
C SER A 797 10.90 14.00 -44.55
N PHE A 798 9.85 14.58 -43.98
CA PHE A 798 8.60 14.77 -44.71
C PHE A 798 8.80 15.83 -45.80
N CYS A 799 8.32 15.54 -47.01
CA CYS A 799 8.43 16.42 -48.17
C CYS A 799 7.05 16.85 -48.68
N GLY A 800 6.04 16.90 -47.82
CA GLY A 800 4.69 17.31 -48.19
C GLY A 800 3.96 16.26 -49.03
N HIS A 801 2.87 16.71 -49.65
CA HIS A 801 2.06 15.91 -50.58
C HIS A 801 1.92 16.60 -51.95
N THR A 802 1.36 15.88 -52.91
CA THR A 802 1.08 16.38 -54.25
C THR A 802 -0.07 15.60 -54.90
N TYR A 803 -0.81 16.25 -55.81
CA TYR A 803 -1.78 15.59 -56.69
C TYR A 803 -1.10 15.18 -57.97
N VAL A 804 -1.27 13.91 -58.34
CA VAL A 804 -0.66 13.34 -59.53
C VAL A 804 -1.76 12.73 -60.39
N PRO A 805 -1.82 13.02 -61.70
CA PRO A 805 -2.71 12.28 -62.58
C PRO A 805 -2.32 10.80 -62.59
N ILE A 806 -3.30 9.91 -62.47
CA ILE A 806 -3.10 8.43 -62.41
C ILE A 806 -2.34 7.91 -63.64
N THR A 807 -2.46 8.60 -64.78
CA THR A 807 -1.80 8.24 -66.04
C THR A 807 -0.40 8.86 -66.20
N ALA A 808 0.02 9.77 -65.32
CA ALA A 808 1.32 10.43 -65.39
C ALA A 808 2.45 9.44 -65.08
N LYS A 809 3.60 9.64 -65.72
CA LYS A 809 4.77 8.78 -65.48
C LYS A 809 5.45 9.14 -64.17
N THR A 810 5.99 8.14 -63.47
CA THR A 810 6.76 8.39 -62.24
C THR A 810 7.97 9.31 -62.47
N ALA A 811 8.57 9.29 -63.67
CA ALA A 811 9.65 10.19 -64.07
C ALA A 811 9.28 11.68 -64.00
N GLU A 812 8.00 12.03 -64.16
CA GLU A 812 7.51 13.42 -64.12
C GLU A 812 7.56 14.01 -62.70
N LEU A 813 7.59 13.15 -61.67
CA LEU A 813 7.73 13.57 -60.27
C LEU A 813 9.18 13.95 -59.91
N LEU A 814 10.17 13.37 -60.58
CA LEU A 814 11.59 13.50 -60.20
C LEU A 814 12.07 14.96 -60.07
N PRO A 815 11.72 15.90 -60.98
CA PRO A 815 12.11 17.30 -60.83
C PRO A 815 11.50 17.96 -59.58
N ASP A 816 10.27 17.60 -59.20
CA ASP A 816 9.62 18.11 -58.00
C ASP A 816 10.26 17.53 -56.73
N LEU A 817 10.54 16.22 -56.71
CA LEU A 817 11.27 15.56 -55.62
C LEU A 817 12.65 16.19 -55.38
N CYS A 818 13.40 16.45 -56.44
CA CYS A 818 14.70 17.14 -56.34
C CYS A 818 14.54 18.53 -55.71
N ARG A 819 13.54 19.31 -56.15
CA ARG A 819 13.30 20.66 -55.63
C ARG A 819 12.99 20.64 -54.14
N ARG A 820 12.10 19.74 -53.71
CA ARG A 820 11.69 19.59 -52.31
C ARG A 820 12.82 19.12 -51.40
N ALA A 821 13.70 18.26 -51.91
CA ALA A 821 14.89 17.80 -51.20
C ALA A 821 16.08 18.79 -51.24
N GLY A 822 15.95 19.91 -51.96
CA GLY A 822 17.06 20.86 -52.15
C GLY A 822 18.18 20.32 -53.03
N PHE A 823 17.92 19.31 -53.86
CA PHE A 823 18.89 18.74 -54.79
C PHE A 823 18.88 19.47 -56.14
N PRO A 824 20.02 19.52 -56.85
CA PRO A 824 20.06 19.98 -58.23
C PRO A 824 19.10 19.16 -59.12
N VAL A 825 18.35 19.85 -59.99
CA VAL A 825 17.44 19.19 -60.95
C VAL A 825 18.25 18.24 -61.84
N GLY A 826 17.78 17.00 -61.99
CA GLY A 826 18.49 15.94 -62.73
C GLY A 826 19.41 15.07 -61.86
N THR A 827 19.44 15.28 -60.53
CA THR A 827 20.09 14.33 -59.61
C THR A 827 19.40 12.97 -59.70
N PRO A 828 20.14 11.85 -59.87
CA PRO A 828 19.54 10.52 -59.91
C PRO A 828 19.00 10.14 -58.53
N LEU A 829 17.78 9.62 -58.49
CA LEU A 829 17.05 9.24 -57.28
C LEU A 829 16.64 7.77 -57.33
N LEU A 830 16.65 7.13 -56.16
CA LEU A 830 15.98 5.85 -55.92
C LEU A 830 14.63 6.12 -55.29
N LEU A 831 13.57 5.53 -55.84
CA LEU A 831 12.21 5.62 -55.33
C LEU A 831 11.77 4.29 -54.75
N PHE A 832 11.05 4.39 -53.65
CA PHE A 832 10.48 3.27 -52.93
C PHE A 832 9.03 3.58 -52.57
N GLU A 833 8.19 2.57 -52.61
CA GLU A 833 6.84 2.60 -52.09
C GLU A 833 6.84 2.10 -50.65
N GLU A 834 6.30 2.89 -49.73
CA GLU A 834 6.06 2.46 -48.34
C GLU A 834 4.66 1.82 -48.25
N VAL A 835 4.60 0.51 -48.55
CA VAL A 835 3.34 -0.27 -48.59
C VAL A 835 2.80 -0.50 -47.18
N LYS A 836 3.63 -1.00 -46.27
CA LYS A 836 3.30 -1.26 -44.85
C LYS A 836 4.58 -1.46 -44.02
N PRO A 837 4.51 -1.52 -42.67
CA PRO A 837 5.68 -1.79 -41.86
C PRO A 837 6.44 -3.05 -42.30
N ASN A 838 7.78 -2.93 -42.45
CA ASN A 838 8.70 -3.96 -42.96
C ASN A 838 8.51 -4.36 -44.44
N MET A 839 7.64 -3.69 -45.20
CA MET A 839 7.44 -3.92 -46.63
C MET A 839 7.57 -2.59 -47.36
N VAL A 840 8.79 -2.36 -47.85
CA VAL A 840 9.16 -1.17 -48.64
C VAL A 840 9.71 -1.68 -49.96
N GLU A 841 8.99 -1.39 -51.04
CA GLU A 841 9.25 -1.92 -52.37
C GLU A 841 9.96 -0.88 -53.22
N ARG A 842 10.87 -1.30 -54.10
CA ARG A 842 11.59 -0.37 -54.96
C ARG A 842 10.82 -0.20 -56.26
N ILE A 843 10.63 1.04 -56.68
CA ILE A 843 10.06 1.34 -58.00
C ILE A 843 11.18 1.18 -59.03
N GLU A 844 11.12 0.13 -59.85
CA GLU A 844 12.21 -0.21 -60.77
C GLU A 844 12.24 0.63 -62.05
N SER A 845 11.07 0.98 -62.58
CA SER A 845 10.94 1.70 -63.87
C SER A 845 10.21 3.00 -63.69
N HIS A 846 10.89 4.12 -63.95
CA HIS A 846 10.30 5.46 -63.85
C HIS A 846 9.47 5.85 -65.09
N ASP A 847 9.57 5.08 -66.18
CA ASP A 847 8.89 5.37 -67.46
C ASP A 847 7.44 4.89 -67.54
N LEU A 848 6.99 4.15 -66.52
CA LEU A 848 5.63 3.63 -66.43
C LEU A 848 4.69 4.65 -65.76
N PRO A 849 3.38 4.63 -66.10
CA PRO A 849 2.36 5.35 -65.35
C PRO A 849 2.36 4.96 -63.87
N ILE A 850 2.02 5.91 -62.99
CA ILE A 850 2.08 5.70 -61.54
C ILE A 850 1.21 4.54 -61.05
N GLU A 851 0.03 4.32 -61.66
CA GLU A 851 -0.85 3.18 -61.40
C GLU A 851 -0.19 1.81 -61.64
N LYS A 852 0.77 1.73 -62.56
CA LYS A 852 1.51 0.50 -62.86
C LYS A 852 2.80 0.37 -62.06
N SER A 853 3.27 1.49 -61.50
CA SER A 853 4.51 1.56 -60.72
C SER A 853 4.29 1.24 -59.24
N LEU A 854 3.09 1.50 -58.71
CA LEU A 854 2.70 1.20 -57.32
C LEU A 854 1.71 0.02 -57.27
N GLU A 855 1.75 -0.75 -56.19
CA GLU A 855 0.82 -1.87 -55.97
C GLU A 855 -0.48 -1.35 -55.33
N GLU A 856 -1.63 -1.53 -56.00
CA GLU A 856 -2.94 -1.06 -55.51
C GLU A 856 -2.99 0.45 -55.19
N LEU A 857 -2.67 1.29 -56.18
CA LEU A 857 -2.65 2.75 -56.05
C LEU A 857 -3.93 3.31 -55.38
N MET A 858 -3.74 4.06 -54.29
CA MET A 858 -4.81 4.72 -53.54
C MET A 858 -4.39 6.11 -53.03
N ASP A 859 -5.37 6.97 -52.75
CA ASP A 859 -5.11 8.21 -52.02
C ASP A 859 -4.46 7.92 -50.66
N GLY A 860 -3.42 8.68 -50.33
CA GLY A 860 -2.67 8.50 -49.10
C GLY A 860 -1.46 7.58 -49.22
N ASP A 861 -1.12 7.11 -50.43
CA ASP A 861 0.11 6.34 -50.66
C ASP A 861 1.36 7.19 -50.44
N ILE A 862 2.46 6.53 -50.03
CA ILE A 862 3.70 7.19 -49.63
C ILE A 862 4.83 6.72 -50.53
N ILE A 863 5.48 7.67 -51.21
CA ILE A 863 6.72 7.45 -51.92
C ILE A 863 7.89 7.97 -51.07
N VAL A 864 8.81 7.06 -50.75
CA VAL A 864 10.07 7.37 -50.09
C VAL A 864 11.15 7.44 -51.16
N PHE A 865 11.93 8.51 -51.18
CA PHE A 865 13.02 8.66 -52.15
C PHE A 865 14.33 9.01 -51.47
N GLN A 866 15.44 8.68 -52.12
CA GLN A 866 16.78 9.02 -51.67
C GLN A 866 17.70 9.27 -52.86
N LYS A 867 18.87 9.87 -52.61
CA LYS A 867 19.90 10.06 -53.63
C LYS A 867 20.48 8.70 -54.07
N ASP A 868 20.63 8.52 -55.38
CA ASP A 868 21.27 7.34 -55.98
C ASP A 868 22.81 7.50 -56.09
N GLY A 869 23.53 6.39 -56.26
CA GLY A 869 24.98 6.38 -56.48
C GLY A 869 25.85 6.54 -55.22
N LEU A 870 25.33 6.19 -54.04
CA LEU A 870 26.07 6.18 -52.78
C LEU A 870 26.94 4.92 -52.64
N ASP A 871 28.10 5.04 -51.97
CA ASP A 871 28.93 3.87 -51.63
C ASP A 871 28.29 3.09 -50.47
N ILE A 872 27.79 1.90 -50.79
CA ILE A 872 27.02 1.04 -49.89
C ILE A 872 27.83 0.64 -48.65
N HIS A 873 29.17 0.54 -48.76
CA HIS A 873 30.02 0.11 -47.64
C HIS A 873 30.26 1.21 -46.60
N GLN A 874 29.92 2.46 -46.90
CA GLN A 874 30.13 3.59 -46.00
C GLN A 874 29.00 3.77 -44.97
N TYR A 875 27.83 3.18 -45.21
CA TYR A 875 26.62 3.44 -44.43
C TYR A 875 26.07 2.16 -43.79
N ASP A 876 25.68 2.24 -42.52
CA ASP A 876 25.08 1.08 -41.82
C ASP A 876 23.70 0.70 -42.39
N LEU A 877 22.95 1.70 -42.85
CA LEU A 877 21.61 1.55 -43.47
C LEU A 877 21.65 2.27 -44.83
N PRO A 878 22.11 1.61 -45.91
CA PRO A 878 22.33 2.26 -47.20
C PRO A 878 21.03 2.70 -47.91
N THR A 879 19.93 2.00 -47.66
CA THR A 879 18.65 2.24 -48.34
C THR A 879 17.50 2.50 -47.38
N ALA A 880 16.46 3.18 -47.88
CA ALA A 880 15.20 3.38 -47.15
C ALA A 880 14.58 2.04 -46.75
N ARG A 881 14.68 1.02 -47.62
CA ARG A 881 14.26 -0.35 -47.30
C ARG A 881 15.00 -0.91 -46.08
N ASP A 882 16.32 -0.72 -46.00
CA ASP A 882 17.11 -1.16 -44.84
C ASP A 882 16.73 -0.39 -43.58
N TYR A 883 16.46 0.91 -43.71
CA TYR A 883 15.99 1.75 -42.60
C TYR A 883 14.66 1.28 -42.02
N PHE A 884 13.63 1.09 -42.84
CA PHE A 884 12.32 0.64 -42.35
C PHE A 884 12.36 -0.80 -41.82
N LYS A 885 13.25 -1.64 -42.37
CA LYS A 885 13.50 -2.98 -41.84
C LYS A 885 14.19 -2.93 -40.47
N ASP A 886 15.17 -2.07 -40.28
CA ASP A 886 15.80 -1.84 -38.98
C ASP A 886 14.77 -1.32 -37.97
N LEU A 887 14.04 -0.26 -38.32
CA LEU A 887 12.99 0.34 -37.51
C LEU A 887 11.94 -0.69 -37.06
N TYR A 888 11.54 -1.60 -37.93
CA TYR A 888 10.55 -2.63 -37.60
C TYR A 888 11.05 -3.65 -36.56
N TYR A 889 12.34 -4.01 -36.63
CA TYR A 889 12.91 -4.97 -35.69
C TYR A 889 13.60 -4.31 -34.50
N ARG A 890 13.85 -3.01 -34.52
CA ARG A 890 14.46 -2.29 -33.42
C ARG A 890 13.53 -2.30 -32.20
N VAL A 891 14.13 -2.57 -31.06
CA VAL A 891 13.42 -2.65 -29.80
C VAL A 891 14.32 -2.14 -28.70
N GLU A 892 13.82 -1.18 -27.92
CA GLU A 892 14.45 -0.79 -26.68
C GLU A 892 14.10 -1.82 -25.60
N VAL A 893 15.12 -2.39 -24.96
CA VAL A 893 14.96 -3.36 -23.88
C VAL A 893 15.67 -2.85 -22.64
N ILE A 894 14.95 -2.80 -21.53
CA ILE A 894 15.49 -2.42 -20.22
C ILE A 894 16.01 -3.68 -19.53
N PHE A 895 17.26 -3.67 -19.10
CA PHE A 895 17.90 -4.74 -18.36
C PHE A 895 18.04 -4.37 -16.88
N CYS A 896 17.38 -5.12 -16.00
CA CYS A 896 17.42 -4.92 -14.55
C CYS A 896 18.21 -6.05 -13.86
N ASP A 897 19.11 -5.69 -12.95
CA ASP A 897 19.82 -6.64 -12.10
C ASP A 897 18.89 -7.20 -11.02
N LYS A 898 18.68 -8.51 -11.07
CA LYS A 898 17.87 -9.26 -10.11
C LYS A 898 18.41 -9.18 -8.68
N ALA A 899 19.72 -8.98 -8.50
CA ALA A 899 20.34 -8.90 -7.18
C ALA A 899 20.06 -7.55 -6.48
N ILE A 900 19.67 -6.52 -7.23
CA ILE A 900 19.43 -5.17 -6.74
C ILE A 900 17.90 -4.95 -6.64
N PRO A 901 17.33 -4.85 -5.42
CA PRO A 901 15.91 -4.57 -5.27
C PRO A 901 15.54 -3.21 -5.88
N ASN A 902 14.49 -3.17 -6.70
CA ASN A 902 13.99 -1.97 -7.39
C ASN A 902 15.04 -1.31 -8.31
N ASP A 903 15.89 -2.11 -8.96
CA ASP A 903 16.83 -1.58 -9.95
C ASP A 903 16.09 -0.88 -11.11
N PRO A 904 16.36 0.42 -11.37
CA PRO A 904 15.83 1.09 -12.56
C PRO A 904 16.33 0.42 -13.86
N GLY A 905 17.46 -0.30 -13.81
CA GLY A 905 18.07 -0.94 -14.96
C GLY A 905 18.69 0.05 -15.95
N PHE A 906 19.06 -0.45 -17.11
CA PHE A 906 19.56 0.35 -18.23
C PHE A 906 18.90 -0.10 -19.54
N SER A 907 18.66 0.85 -20.44
CA SER A 907 18.10 0.57 -21.76
C SER A 907 19.18 0.26 -22.79
N LEU A 908 18.92 -0.74 -23.65
CA LEU A 908 19.69 -0.97 -24.87
C LEU A 908 18.76 -1.07 -26.07
N ASP A 909 19.17 -0.42 -27.16
CA ASP A 909 18.60 -0.61 -28.49
C ASP A 909 19.10 -1.92 -29.09
N LEU A 910 18.21 -2.90 -29.21
CA LEU A 910 18.50 -4.22 -29.75
C LEU A 910 17.62 -4.51 -30.96
N SER A 911 17.90 -5.62 -31.64
CA SER A 911 17.03 -6.14 -32.71
C SER A 911 16.25 -7.34 -32.20
N LEU A 912 14.95 -7.39 -32.46
CA LEU A 912 14.05 -8.53 -32.21
C LEU A 912 14.54 -9.84 -32.86
N ARG A 913 15.43 -9.75 -33.87
CA ARG A 913 16.04 -10.90 -34.54
C ARG A 913 17.30 -11.44 -33.84
N MET A 914 17.82 -10.75 -32.82
CA MET A 914 19.01 -11.20 -32.11
C MET A 914 18.77 -12.53 -31.42
N ASN A 915 19.74 -13.44 -31.53
CA ASN A 915 19.77 -14.66 -30.75
C ASN A 915 20.34 -14.40 -29.33
N TYR A 916 20.34 -15.42 -28.48
CA TYR A 916 20.83 -15.31 -27.11
C TYR A 916 22.29 -14.81 -27.03
N GLU A 917 23.18 -15.33 -27.88
CA GLU A 917 24.60 -14.97 -27.88
C GLU A 917 24.82 -13.51 -28.27
N GLN A 918 24.13 -13.02 -29.31
CA GLN A 918 24.20 -11.62 -29.73
C GLN A 918 23.68 -10.67 -28.64
N MET A 919 22.55 -11.01 -28.01
CA MET A 919 21.99 -10.25 -26.89
C MET A 919 22.96 -10.25 -25.69
N ALA A 920 23.48 -11.41 -25.31
CA ALA A 920 24.41 -11.55 -24.18
C ALA A 920 25.69 -10.76 -24.42
N ASN A 921 26.24 -10.79 -25.63
CA ASN A 921 27.42 -9.99 -26.02
C ASN A 921 27.15 -8.48 -25.94
N ALA A 922 25.98 -8.01 -26.42
CA ALA A 922 25.62 -6.60 -26.35
C ALA A 922 25.51 -6.10 -24.90
N VAL A 923 24.82 -6.88 -24.05
CA VAL A 923 24.68 -6.60 -22.61
C VAL A 923 26.03 -6.66 -21.90
N ALA A 924 26.84 -7.67 -22.19
CA ALA A 924 28.17 -7.85 -21.59
C ALA A 924 29.13 -6.72 -21.98
N THR A 925 29.04 -6.21 -23.21
CA THR A 925 29.83 -5.06 -23.67
C THR A 925 29.46 -3.80 -22.89
N TYR A 926 28.16 -3.57 -22.66
CA TYR A 926 27.69 -2.45 -21.83
C TYR A 926 28.16 -2.57 -20.38
N LEU A 927 28.07 -3.78 -19.79
CA LEU A 927 28.48 -4.06 -18.42
C LEU A 927 29.99 -4.28 -18.23
N GLN A 928 30.77 -4.25 -19.31
CA GLN A 928 32.21 -4.53 -19.32
C GLN A 928 32.58 -5.86 -18.64
N THR A 929 31.83 -6.92 -18.93
CA THR A 929 32.00 -8.26 -18.34
C THR A 929 32.05 -9.36 -19.41
N ASP A 930 32.33 -10.60 -19.01
CA ASP A 930 32.26 -11.77 -19.90
C ASP A 930 30.78 -12.19 -20.05
N PRO A 931 30.26 -12.39 -21.28
CA PRO A 931 28.90 -12.90 -21.51
C PRO A 931 28.57 -14.17 -20.74
N TYR A 932 29.56 -15.05 -20.50
CA TYR A 932 29.37 -16.29 -19.74
C TYR A 932 29.24 -16.07 -18.23
N LEU A 933 29.49 -14.87 -17.72
CA LEU A 933 29.25 -14.49 -16.32
C LEU A 933 27.88 -13.82 -16.13
N LEU A 934 27.02 -13.84 -17.14
CA LEU A 934 25.66 -13.31 -17.05
C LEU A 934 24.64 -14.45 -17.10
N GLN A 935 23.63 -14.38 -16.24
CA GLN A 935 22.44 -15.21 -16.33
C GLN A 935 21.21 -14.35 -16.51
N PHE A 936 20.46 -14.60 -17.59
CA PHE A 936 19.22 -13.88 -17.90
C PHE A 936 17.99 -14.63 -17.39
N PHE A 937 16.88 -13.93 -17.23
CA PHE A 937 15.61 -14.48 -16.77
C PHE A 937 14.47 -14.06 -17.70
N LYS A 938 13.54 -14.99 -17.94
CA LYS A 938 12.34 -14.72 -18.75
C LYS A 938 11.46 -13.68 -18.03
N PRO A 939 10.77 -12.79 -18.77
CA PRO A 939 9.76 -11.93 -18.19
C PRO A 939 8.55 -12.78 -17.75
N GLN A 940 7.90 -12.43 -16.64
CA GLN A 940 6.64 -13.06 -16.22
C GLN A 940 5.46 -12.30 -16.84
N SER A 941 4.53 -13.02 -17.47
CA SER A 941 3.46 -12.42 -18.29
C SER A 941 2.44 -11.54 -17.53
N TYR A 942 2.37 -11.64 -16.20
CA TYR A 942 1.34 -10.95 -15.38
C TYR A 942 1.86 -10.31 -14.08
N ARG A 943 3.15 -10.51 -13.76
CA ARG A 943 3.81 -9.97 -12.56
C ARG A 943 5.09 -9.27 -12.98
N GLU A 944 5.34 -8.08 -12.46
CA GLU A 944 6.67 -7.46 -12.61
C GLU A 944 7.67 -8.25 -11.77
N GLY A 945 8.70 -8.81 -12.43
CA GLY A 945 9.80 -9.51 -11.77
C GLY A 945 10.46 -10.58 -12.63
N PRO A 946 11.64 -11.07 -12.21
CA PRO A 946 12.36 -12.13 -12.91
C PRO A 946 11.59 -13.44 -12.86
N GLY A 947 11.38 -14.05 -14.03
CA GLY A 947 10.82 -15.39 -14.18
C GLY A 947 11.88 -16.48 -14.08
N ASN A 948 11.67 -17.55 -14.85
CA ASN A 948 12.60 -18.67 -14.90
C ASN A 948 13.92 -18.27 -15.58
N PRO A 949 15.08 -18.79 -15.13
CA PRO A 949 16.36 -18.58 -15.81
C PRO A 949 16.31 -19.02 -17.27
N ILE A 950 16.92 -18.23 -18.14
CA ILE A 950 17.12 -18.55 -19.56
C ILE A 950 18.42 -19.32 -19.69
N ARG A 951 18.35 -20.50 -20.30
CA ARG A 951 19.53 -21.34 -20.56
C ARG A 951 20.48 -20.65 -21.53
N CYS A 952 21.78 -20.81 -21.33
CA CYS A 952 22.78 -20.26 -22.26
C CYS A 952 22.76 -20.90 -23.66
N THR A 953 22.06 -22.03 -23.81
CA THR A 953 21.83 -22.74 -25.09
C THR A 953 20.46 -22.46 -25.70
N TYR A 954 19.82 -21.35 -25.32
CA TYR A 954 18.50 -20.99 -25.84
C TYR A 954 18.51 -20.74 -27.36
N GLU A 955 17.72 -21.51 -28.10
CA GLU A 955 17.67 -21.49 -29.58
C GLU A 955 16.72 -20.42 -30.17
N GLY A 956 15.90 -19.77 -29.33
CA GLY A 956 14.98 -18.72 -29.79
C GLY A 956 15.65 -17.35 -29.95
N ASN A 957 14.88 -16.37 -30.43
CA ASN A 957 15.33 -14.99 -30.60
C ASN A 957 14.72 -14.06 -29.53
N LEU A 958 15.13 -12.79 -29.56
CA LEU A 958 14.63 -11.77 -28.65
C LEU A 958 13.11 -11.51 -28.79
N LYS A 959 12.55 -11.63 -30.00
CA LYS A 959 11.08 -11.56 -30.22
C LYS A 959 10.34 -12.61 -29.41
N ASP A 960 10.86 -13.83 -29.36
CA ASP A 960 10.27 -14.95 -28.61
C ASP A 960 10.33 -14.72 -27.09
N LEU A 961 11.41 -14.08 -26.61
CA LEU A 961 11.57 -13.73 -25.19
C LEU A 961 10.63 -12.59 -24.77
N LEU A 962 10.33 -11.66 -25.67
CA LEU A 962 9.52 -10.46 -25.40
C LEU A 962 8.03 -10.61 -25.80
N LEU A 963 7.60 -11.80 -26.25
CA LEU A 963 6.24 -12.07 -26.75
C LEU A 963 5.13 -11.69 -25.75
N TYR A 964 5.44 -11.72 -24.45
CA TYR A 964 4.48 -11.49 -23.37
C TYR A 964 4.31 -10.03 -22.96
N ALA A 965 5.12 -9.11 -23.50
CA ALA A 965 4.95 -7.68 -23.24
C ALA A 965 3.81 -7.12 -24.12
N LYS A 966 2.81 -6.46 -23.51
CA LYS A 966 1.80 -5.75 -24.31
C LYS A 966 2.47 -4.57 -25.04
N PRO A 967 1.95 -4.09 -26.20
CA PRO A 967 2.59 -3.06 -27.01
C PRO A 967 2.96 -1.76 -26.28
N ARG A 968 2.19 -1.38 -25.26
CA ARG A 968 2.41 -0.17 -24.44
C ARG A 968 3.32 -0.37 -23.23
N GLN A 969 3.70 -1.60 -22.89
CA GLN A 969 4.54 -1.86 -21.73
C GLN A 969 6.01 -1.70 -22.10
N PRO A 970 6.84 -1.07 -21.24
CA PRO A 970 8.27 -1.08 -21.42
C PRO A 970 8.78 -2.53 -21.40
N ARG A 971 9.56 -2.90 -22.41
CA ARG A 971 10.06 -4.27 -22.56
C ARG A 971 11.24 -4.47 -21.62
N LYS A 972 11.03 -5.21 -20.52
CA LYS A 972 12.05 -5.46 -19.49
C LYS A 972 12.54 -6.90 -19.49
N LEU A 973 13.85 -7.10 -19.35
CA LEU A 973 14.49 -8.37 -19.05
C LEU A 973 15.32 -8.25 -17.78
N TYR A 974 15.43 -9.35 -17.04
CA TYR A 974 16.24 -9.39 -15.82
C TYR A 974 17.50 -10.19 -16.06
N TYR A 975 18.58 -9.81 -15.41
CA TYR A 975 19.84 -10.54 -15.40
C TYR A 975 20.44 -10.60 -14.00
N GLN A 976 21.46 -11.42 -13.80
CA GLN A 976 22.33 -11.37 -12.63
C GLN A 976 23.76 -11.66 -13.05
N GLN A 977 24.71 -11.02 -12.39
CA GLN A 977 26.14 -11.33 -12.56
C GLN A 977 26.53 -12.55 -11.74
N LEU A 978 27.37 -13.40 -12.30
CA LEU A 978 27.83 -14.65 -11.72
C LEU A 978 29.32 -14.59 -11.41
N ASN A 979 29.73 -15.24 -10.32
CA ASN A 979 31.14 -15.45 -10.00
C ASN A 979 31.71 -16.73 -10.64
N ILE A 980 30.89 -17.49 -11.36
CA ILE A 980 31.26 -18.70 -12.11
C ILE A 980 30.59 -18.66 -13.48
N LYS A 981 31.20 -19.33 -14.47
CA LYS A 981 30.60 -19.38 -15.81
C LYS A 981 29.24 -20.09 -15.79
N ILE A 982 28.28 -19.56 -16.53
CA ILE A 982 26.89 -20.06 -16.57
C ILE A 982 26.80 -21.53 -16.98
N ASN A 983 27.64 -21.96 -17.93
CA ASN A 983 27.71 -23.36 -18.36
C ASN A 983 28.15 -24.32 -17.23
N GLU A 984 29.00 -23.86 -16.30
CA GLU A 984 29.39 -24.64 -15.12
C GLU A 984 28.29 -24.63 -14.06
N LEU A 985 27.64 -23.47 -13.86
CA LEU A 985 26.54 -23.34 -12.89
C LEU A 985 25.38 -24.26 -13.23
N GLU A 986 24.97 -24.31 -14.50
CA GLU A 986 23.85 -25.16 -14.96
C GLU A 986 24.13 -26.66 -14.77
N ASN A 987 25.40 -27.07 -14.71
CA ASN A 987 25.80 -28.46 -14.53
C ASN A 987 25.99 -28.87 -13.05
N LYS A 988 25.88 -27.95 -12.08
CA LYS A 988 26.05 -28.25 -10.65
C LYS A 988 24.78 -28.87 -10.04
N LYS A 989 24.85 -30.14 -9.60
CA LYS A 989 23.80 -30.79 -8.80
C LYS A 989 24.02 -30.57 -7.31
N GLN A 990 22.96 -30.20 -6.59
CA GLN A 990 22.95 -30.09 -5.13
C GLN A 990 22.72 -31.46 -4.49
N PHE A 991 23.57 -31.86 -3.53
CA PHE A 991 23.43 -33.07 -2.73
C PHE A 991 23.12 -32.72 -1.27
N LYS A 992 21.95 -33.11 -0.76
CA LYS A 992 21.49 -32.80 0.60
C LYS A 992 21.71 -34.01 1.51
N CYS A 993 22.39 -33.82 2.64
CA CYS A 993 22.66 -34.87 3.62
C CYS A 993 22.76 -34.32 5.05
N THR A 994 22.70 -35.19 6.05
CA THR A 994 22.90 -34.82 7.46
C THR A 994 24.29 -35.25 7.91
N TRP A 995 25.06 -34.34 8.50
CA TRP A 995 26.28 -34.65 9.23
C TRP A 995 25.98 -34.94 10.69
N VAL A 996 26.52 -36.05 11.21
CA VAL A 996 26.40 -36.42 12.62
C VAL A 996 27.77 -36.58 13.24
N THR A 997 27.99 -35.89 14.36
CA THR A 997 29.26 -35.96 15.10
C THR A 997 29.42 -37.29 15.84
N SER A 998 30.66 -37.65 16.17
CA SER A 998 31.03 -38.92 16.82
C SER A 998 30.30 -39.20 18.15
N LYS A 999 29.70 -38.17 18.79
CA LYS A 999 28.94 -38.28 20.03
C LYS A 999 27.42 -38.42 19.84
N LEU A 1000 26.92 -38.50 18.60
CA LEU A 1000 25.48 -38.63 18.26
C LEU A 1000 24.58 -37.49 18.80
N LYS A 1001 25.15 -36.37 19.25
CA LYS A 1001 24.43 -35.24 19.87
C LYS A 1001 24.14 -34.09 18.89
N GLU A 1002 25.00 -33.89 17.90
CA GLU A 1002 24.87 -32.79 16.94
C GLU A 1002 24.53 -33.35 15.55
N GLU A 1003 23.38 -32.92 15.03
CA GLU A 1003 22.96 -33.16 13.66
C GLU A 1003 23.00 -31.82 12.91
N LYS A 1004 23.78 -31.75 11.82
CA LYS A 1004 23.86 -30.58 10.95
C LYS A 1004 23.42 -30.95 9.55
N GLU A 1005 22.43 -30.26 9.00
CA GLU A 1005 22.10 -30.42 7.58
C GLU A 1005 23.18 -29.76 6.71
N LEU A 1006 23.66 -30.49 5.71
CA LEU A 1006 24.65 -30.06 4.74
C LEU A 1006 24.06 -30.12 3.33
N VAL A 1007 24.36 -29.09 2.53
CA VAL A 1007 24.12 -29.07 1.10
C VAL A 1007 25.47 -29.03 0.41
N LEU A 1008 25.87 -30.18 -0.12
CA LEU A 1008 27.14 -30.37 -0.79
C LEU A 1008 27.00 -30.14 -2.29
N TYR A 1009 27.97 -29.44 -2.86
CA TYR A 1009 28.23 -29.43 -4.29
C TYR A 1009 29.48 -30.31 -4.46
N PRO A 1010 29.44 -31.44 -5.20
CA PRO A 1010 30.50 -32.47 -5.24
C PRO A 1010 31.92 -32.05 -5.73
N SER A 1011 32.31 -30.79 -5.59
CA SER A 1011 33.61 -30.23 -6.00
C SER A 1011 34.40 -29.53 -4.88
N LYS A 1012 33.89 -29.45 -3.64
CA LYS A 1012 34.63 -28.87 -2.50
C LYS A 1012 34.83 -29.87 -1.36
N ASN A 1013 36.09 -30.15 -1.04
CA ASN A 1013 36.54 -30.99 0.07
C ASN A 1013 36.73 -30.13 1.33
N GLU A 1014 35.67 -29.88 2.09
CA GLU A 1014 35.76 -29.16 3.37
C GLU A 1014 34.87 -29.85 4.42
N LEU A 1015 35.39 -30.94 5.00
CA LEU A 1015 34.87 -31.52 6.23
C LEU A 1015 36.08 -31.68 7.17
N GLU A 1016 36.10 -30.94 8.27
CA GLU A 1016 37.15 -31.06 9.29
C GLU A 1016 36.88 -32.30 10.16
N PRO A 1017 37.80 -33.28 10.19
CA PRO A 1017 37.66 -34.49 10.99
C PRO A 1017 38.14 -34.28 12.43
N ASP A 1018 37.44 -34.88 13.40
CA ASP A 1018 37.83 -34.88 14.82
C ASP A 1018 38.06 -36.34 15.31
N GLY A 1019 38.42 -37.25 14.38
CA GLY A 1019 38.43 -38.71 14.60
C GLY A 1019 39.40 -39.53 13.72
N SER A 1020 38.87 -40.40 12.83
CA SER A 1020 39.63 -41.39 12.02
C SER A 1020 39.99 -40.91 10.61
N ASP A 1021 39.57 -39.71 10.22
CA ASP A 1021 39.71 -39.12 8.88
C ASP A 1021 39.01 -39.89 7.75
N LYS A 1022 38.21 -40.92 8.09
CA LYS A 1022 37.40 -41.69 7.14
C LYS A 1022 35.92 -41.46 7.39
N LEU A 1023 35.22 -41.10 6.34
CA LEU A 1023 33.78 -40.86 6.37
C LEU A 1023 33.03 -42.02 5.73
N ARG A 1024 31.79 -42.25 6.19
CA ARG A 1024 30.86 -43.15 5.51
C ARG A 1024 29.54 -42.46 5.23
N LEU A 1025 28.93 -42.84 4.11
CA LEU A 1025 27.59 -42.40 3.72
C LEU A 1025 26.58 -43.50 4.07
N LEU A 1026 25.61 -43.15 4.91
CA LEU A 1026 24.54 -44.03 5.37
C LEU A 1026 23.21 -43.62 4.73
N GLU A 1027 22.45 -44.61 4.28
CA GLU A 1027 21.06 -44.44 3.87
C GLU A 1027 20.15 -44.72 5.07
N VAL A 1028 19.43 -43.70 5.52
CA VAL A 1028 18.52 -43.78 6.66
C VAL A 1028 17.07 -43.68 6.18
N ILE A 1029 16.24 -44.62 6.62
CA ILE A 1029 14.81 -44.69 6.29
C ILE A 1029 14.04 -44.90 7.59
N SER A 1030 13.12 -43.99 7.91
CA SER A 1030 12.31 -44.04 9.13
C SER A 1030 13.14 -44.26 10.40
N ASN A 1031 14.19 -43.45 10.61
CA ASN A 1031 15.11 -43.55 11.76
C ASN A 1031 15.80 -44.92 11.92
N LYS A 1032 16.01 -45.64 10.81
CA LYS A 1032 16.81 -46.88 10.75
C LYS A 1032 17.85 -46.79 9.66
N ILE A 1033 19.05 -47.32 9.92
CA ILE A 1033 20.11 -47.43 8.92
C ILE A 1033 19.76 -48.61 8.01
N TYR A 1034 19.49 -48.31 6.74
CA TYR A 1034 19.12 -49.30 5.74
C TYR A 1034 20.35 -49.90 5.05
N SER A 1035 21.28 -49.04 4.63
CA SER A 1035 22.49 -49.46 3.92
C SER A 1035 23.67 -48.51 4.18
N ILE A 1036 24.87 -49.04 3.99
CA ILE A 1036 26.11 -48.26 3.90
C ILE A 1036 26.44 -48.17 2.42
N GLN A 1037 26.54 -46.96 1.89
CA GLN A 1037 26.86 -46.73 0.47
C GLN A 1037 28.35 -46.95 0.25
N LYS A 1038 28.69 -47.64 -0.84
CA LYS A 1038 30.08 -47.87 -1.24
C LYS A 1038 30.67 -46.62 -1.88
N GLU A 1039 31.99 -46.46 -1.76
CA GLU A 1039 32.72 -45.32 -2.31
C GLU A 1039 32.64 -45.26 -3.85
N GLU A 1040 32.47 -46.41 -4.52
CA GLU A 1040 32.39 -46.48 -5.99
C GLU A 1040 30.99 -46.18 -6.55
N THR A 1041 29.99 -45.93 -5.70
CA THR A 1041 28.62 -45.63 -6.15
C THR A 1041 28.55 -44.23 -6.77
N LEU A 1042 28.17 -44.15 -8.05
CA LEU A 1042 27.95 -42.87 -8.74
C LEU A 1042 26.80 -42.08 -8.08
N LEU A 1043 26.99 -40.76 -7.92
CA LEU A 1043 25.98 -39.86 -7.36
C LEU A 1043 24.64 -39.90 -8.12
N ASP A 1044 24.67 -40.13 -9.44
CA ASP A 1044 23.45 -40.27 -10.26
C ASP A 1044 22.65 -41.55 -9.96
N ALA A 1045 23.29 -42.58 -9.40
CA ALA A 1045 22.61 -43.80 -8.95
C ALA A 1045 21.94 -43.61 -7.57
N ILE A 1046 22.26 -42.53 -6.86
CA ILE A 1046 21.70 -42.20 -5.55
C ILE A 1046 20.39 -41.44 -5.74
N ASN A 1047 19.26 -42.12 -5.58
CA ASN A 1047 17.94 -41.51 -5.75
C ASN A 1047 17.62 -40.56 -4.57
N MET A 1048 17.58 -39.25 -4.85
CA MET A 1048 17.22 -38.20 -3.89
C MET A 1048 15.76 -37.74 -3.98
N SER A 1049 14.97 -38.28 -4.91
CA SER A 1049 13.67 -37.73 -5.30
C SER A 1049 12.49 -38.19 -4.42
N GLY A 1050 12.74 -39.02 -3.39
CA GLY A 1050 11.71 -39.54 -2.48
C GLY A 1050 11.85 -38.99 -1.06
N SER A 1051 10.79 -38.40 -0.52
CA SER A 1051 10.76 -37.76 0.82
C SER A 1051 10.97 -38.70 2.01
N THR A 1052 11.21 -39.99 1.78
CA THR A 1052 11.31 -41.03 2.82
C THR A 1052 12.75 -41.44 3.14
N LYS A 1053 13.71 -41.10 2.26
CA LYS A 1053 15.13 -41.45 2.40
C LYS A 1053 15.94 -40.23 2.80
N THR A 1054 16.77 -40.36 3.82
CA THR A 1054 17.74 -39.34 4.20
C THR A 1054 19.15 -39.92 4.14
N TYR A 1055 20.09 -39.15 3.59
CA TYR A 1055 21.49 -39.54 3.55
C TYR A 1055 22.23 -38.91 4.71
N ARG A 1056 22.98 -39.72 5.46
CA ARG A 1056 23.77 -39.26 6.61
C ARG A 1056 25.24 -39.52 6.37
N ILE A 1057 26.05 -38.50 6.58
CA ILE A 1057 27.51 -38.62 6.62
C ILE A 1057 27.93 -38.63 8.09
N GLU A 1058 28.76 -39.59 8.45
CA GLU A 1058 29.39 -39.64 9.76
C GLU A 1058 30.83 -40.12 9.65
N GLU A 1059 31.63 -39.72 10.61
CA GLU A 1059 32.99 -40.22 10.76
C GLU A 1059 33.01 -41.64 11.33
N ILE A 1060 33.84 -42.51 10.76
CA ILE A 1060 33.99 -43.89 11.20
C ILE A 1060 34.78 -43.91 12.51
N PRO A 1061 34.28 -44.48 13.62
CA PRO A 1061 35.08 -44.61 14.84
C PRO A 1061 36.32 -45.48 14.61
N LYS A 1062 37.46 -45.18 15.27
CA LYS A 1062 38.75 -45.87 15.04
C LYS A 1062 38.65 -47.39 15.23
N GLU A 1063 37.81 -47.83 16.15
CA GLU A 1063 37.53 -49.23 16.46
C GLU A 1063 36.65 -49.96 15.42
N GLU A 1064 36.05 -49.24 14.47
CA GLU A 1064 35.20 -49.75 13.38
C GLU A 1064 35.91 -49.72 12.01
N VAL A 1065 37.12 -49.14 11.90
CA VAL A 1065 37.87 -49.01 10.63
C VAL A 1065 38.37 -50.36 10.11
N THR A 1066 38.77 -51.27 11.01
CA THR A 1066 39.23 -52.62 10.66
C THR A 1066 38.56 -53.64 11.57
N LEU A 1067 37.68 -54.44 10.98
CA LEU A 1067 36.95 -55.51 11.68
C LEU A 1067 37.71 -56.84 11.52
N LYS A 1068 37.72 -57.64 12.58
CA LYS A 1068 38.24 -59.02 12.55
C LYS A 1068 37.15 -59.99 12.07
N ASP A 1069 37.52 -61.19 11.64
CA ASP A 1069 36.56 -62.19 11.12
C ASP A 1069 35.47 -62.62 12.13
N ASN A 1070 35.73 -62.41 13.43
CA ASN A 1070 34.79 -62.66 14.52
C ASN A 1070 34.07 -61.39 15.02
N GLU A 1071 34.13 -60.29 14.29
CA GLU A 1071 33.49 -59.00 14.60
C GLU A 1071 32.57 -58.57 13.43
N THR A 1072 31.42 -57.97 13.73
CA THR A 1072 30.54 -57.41 12.70
C THR A 1072 29.89 -56.11 13.17
N LEU A 1073 29.53 -55.24 12.22
CA LEU A 1073 28.75 -54.03 12.49
C LEU A 1073 27.26 -54.31 12.30
N ILE A 1074 26.47 -54.00 13.33
CA ILE A 1074 25.02 -54.12 13.30
C ILE A 1074 24.35 -52.75 13.42
N PRO A 1075 23.27 -52.50 12.67
CA PRO A 1075 22.44 -51.32 12.88
C PRO A 1075 21.64 -51.43 14.18
N VAL A 1076 21.60 -50.33 14.92
CA VAL A 1076 20.83 -50.17 16.16
C VAL A 1076 19.83 -49.02 15.99
N ALA A 1077 18.59 -49.23 16.40
CA ALA A 1077 17.55 -48.20 16.34
C ALA A 1077 16.61 -48.25 17.56
N HIS A 1078 16.03 -47.10 17.89
CA HIS A 1078 15.09 -46.96 19.00
C HIS A 1078 13.66 -47.13 18.51
N PHE A 1079 12.84 -47.84 19.28
CA PHE A 1079 11.40 -47.95 19.03
C PHE A 1079 10.62 -47.92 20.34
N HIS A 1080 9.31 -47.72 20.27
CA HIS A 1080 8.45 -47.80 21.44
C HIS A 1080 7.20 -48.62 21.15
N LYS A 1081 7.01 -49.71 21.90
CA LYS A 1081 5.90 -50.69 21.75
C LYS A 1081 5.91 -51.46 20.43
N GLU A 1082 5.93 -50.75 19.30
CA GLU A 1082 5.80 -51.27 17.95
C GLU A 1082 7.06 -51.00 17.12
N VAL A 1083 7.52 -52.02 16.38
CA VAL A 1083 8.81 -52.03 15.63
C VAL A 1083 8.88 -50.97 14.53
N TYR A 1084 7.73 -50.54 14.03
CA TYR A 1084 7.63 -49.49 13.00
C TYR A 1084 7.56 -48.09 13.60
N SER A 1085 7.36 -47.96 14.92
CA SER A 1085 7.37 -46.69 15.65
C SER A 1085 8.79 -46.31 16.08
N THR A 1086 9.68 -46.19 15.09
CA THR A 1086 11.10 -45.89 15.30
C THR A 1086 11.37 -44.40 15.43
N PHE A 1087 12.24 -44.03 16.37
CA PHE A 1087 12.58 -42.64 16.67
C PHE A 1087 14.06 -42.49 17.05
N GLY A 1088 14.50 -41.25 17.27
CA GLY A 1088 15.87 -40.96 17.67
C GLY A 1088 16.89 -41.15 16.54
N VAL A 1089 18.17 -41.09 16.91
CA VAL A 1089 19.30 -41.20 15.97
C VAL A 1089 19.77 -42.66 15.93
N PRO A 1090 19.56 -43.41 14.84
CA PRO A 1090 20.09 -44.77 14.76
C PRO A 1090 21.62 -44.75 14.65
N PHE A 1091 22.30 -45.80 15.07
CA PHE A 1091 23.76 -45.87 15.01
C PHE A 1091 24.25 -47.28 14.71
N LEU A 1092 25.48 -47.39 14.22
CA LEU A 1092 26.15 -48.69 14.06
C LEU A 1092 26.85 -49.06 15.36
N LEU A 1093 26.80 -50.35 15.69
CA LEU A 1093 27.46 -50.92 16.85
C LEU A 1093 28.27 -52.13 16.42
N LYS A 1094 29.54 -52.17 16.83
CA LYS A 1094 30.40 -53.33 16.68
C LYS A 1094 30.03 -54.39 17.72
N ILE A 1095 29.86 -55.64 17.29
CA ILE A 1095 29.68 -56.80 18.16
C ILE A 1095 30.66 -57.93 17.81
N LYS A 1096 30.97 -58.78 18.79
CA LYS A 1096 31.93 -59.89 18.67
C LYS A 1096 31.29 -61.25 19.00
N GLN A 1097 31.64 -62.30 18.26
CA GLN A 1097 31.16 -63.66 18.51
C GLN A 1097 31.54 -64.12 19.93
N GLY A 1098 30.56 -64.62 20.68
CA GLY A 1098 30.74 -65.15 22.03
C GLY A 1098 30.96 -64.09 23.11
N GLU A 1099 30.85 -62.78 22.78
CA GLU A 1099 30.92 -61.74 23.82
C GLU A 1099 29.66 -61.76 24.68
N LYS A 1100 29.82 -61.39 25.95
CA LYS A 1100 28.71 -61.31 26.90
C LYS A 1100 27.80 -60.14 26.53
N PHE A 1101 26.49 -60.34 26.52
CA PHE A 1101 25.55 -59.27 26.19
C PHE A 1101 25.59 -58.12 27.21
N SER A 1102 25.98 -58.38 28.45
CA SER A 1102 26.29 -57.34 29.45
C SER A 1102 27.33 -56.33 28.96
N THR A 1103 28.41 -56.79 28.31
CA THR A 1103 29.44 -55.92 27.72
C THR A 1103 28.90 -55.11 26.53
N VAL A 1104 27.93 -55.64 25.78
CA VAL A 1104 27.24 -54.91 24.71
C VAL A 1104 26.36 -53.81 25.28
N LYS A 1105 25.63 -54.09 26.37
CA LYS A 1105 24.82 -53.10 27.10
C LYS A 1105 25.67 -51.93 27.60
N GLU A 1106 26.81 -52.19 28.22
CA GLU A 1106 27.75 -51.14 28.67
C GLU A 1106 28.24 -50.27 27.49
N ARG A 1107 28.52 -50.89 26.34
CA ARG A 1107 28.94 -50.17 25.12
C ARG A 1107 27.84 -49.25 24.59
N ILE A 1108 26.59 -49.72 24.60
CA ILE A 1108 25.41 -48.92 24.21
C ILE A 1108 25.21 -47.77 25.20
N GLN A 1109 25.29 -48.04 26.51
CA GLN A 1109 25.13 -47.03 27.55
C GLN A 1109 26.17 -45.91 27.42
N LYS A 1110 27.45 -46.28 27.22
CA LYS A 1110 28.54 -45.32 27.01
C LYS A 1110 28.36 -44.52 25.72
N LYS A 1111 27.90 -45.14 24.64
CA LYS A 1111 27.69 -44.48 23.33
C LYS A 1111 26.49 -43.51 23.35
N LEU A 1112 25.46 -43.80 24.14
CA LEU A 1112 24.28 -42.94 24.30
C LEU A 1112 24.42 -41.90 25.43
N GLU A 1113 25.45 -42.02 26.29
CA GLU A 1113 25.69 -41.17 27.48
C GLU A 1113 24.46 -41.07 28.41
N ILE A 1114 23.81 -42.20 28.70
CA ILE A 1114 22.58 -42.27 29.52
C ILE A 1114 22.90 -42.73 30.96
N THR A 1115 22.24 -42.12 31.94
CA THR A 1115 22.35 -42.52 33.36
C THR A 1115 21.79 -43.92 33.60
N GLU A 1116 22.39 -44.68 34.52
CA GLU A 1116 22.02 -46.07 34.84
C GLU A 1116 20.52 -46.25 35.14
N LYS A 1117 19.95 -45.34 35.96
CA LYS A 1117 18.51 -45.34 36.32
C LYS A 1117 17.55 -45.23 35.13
N ASP A 1118 17.99 -44.58 34.07
CA ASP A 1118 17.19 -44.44 32.85
C ASP A 1118 17.42 -45.59 31.88
N PHE A 1119 18.62 -46.19 31.92
CA PHE A 1119 19.00 -47.33 31.10
C PHE A 1119 18.33 -48.64 31.56
N GLU A 1120 18.05 -48.81 32.86
CA GLU A 1120 17.27 -49.94 33.40
C GLU A 1120 15.88 -50.12 32.77
N LYS A 1121 15.32 -49.05 32.19
CA LYS A 1121 14.00 -49.07 31.54
C LYS A 1121 14.04 -49.58 30.10
N TYR A 1122 15.23 -49.81 29.55
CA TYR A 1122 15.42 -50.24 28.16
C TYR A 1122 15.24 -51.74 28.05
N LYS A 1123 14.46 -52.17 27.08
CA LYS A 1123 14.40 -53.59 26.67
C LYS A 1123 15.12 -53.77 25.34
N PHE A 1124 15.89 -54.83 25.23
CA PHE A 1124 16.68 -55.12 24.03
C PHE A 1124 16.04 -56.24 23.24
N ALA A 1125 15.93 -56.07 21.93
CA ALA A 1125 15.35 -57.08 21.06
C ALA A 1125 16.13 -57.23 19.76
N ILE A 1126 16.21 -58.45 19.24
CA ILE A 1126 16.69 -58.72 17.89
C ILE A 1126 15.49 -58.64 16.96
N VAL A 1127 15.59 -57.83 15.91
CA VAL A 1127 14.50 -57.63 14.94
C VAL A 1127 14.92 -58.16 13.58
N VAL A 1128 14.17 -59.17 13.10
CA VAL A 1128 14.38 -59.80 11.79
C VAL A 1128 13.07 -59.76 11.01
N MET A 1129 13.04 -59.04 9.88
CA MET A 1129 11.85 -58.90 9.02
C MET A 1129 10.54 -58.53 9.78
N GLY A 1130 10.65 -57.72 10.83
CA GLY A 1130 9.51 -57.28 11.65
C GLY A 1130 9.14 -58.21 12.82
N LYS A 1131 9.73 -59.40 12.91
CA LYS A 1131 9.62 -60.27 14.09
C LYS A 1131 10.57 -59.76 15.18
N VAL A 1132 10.06 -59.65 16.41
CA VAL A 1132 10.79 -59.18 17.59
C VAL A 1132 11.08 -60.34 18.52
N GLU A 1133 12.35 -60.55 18.84
CA GLU A 1133 12.77 -61.51 19.85
C GLU A 1133 13.49 -60.75 20.96
N TYR A 1134 12.84 -60.65 22.13
CA TYR A 1134 13.40 -59.97 23.30
C TYR A 1134 14.48 -60.82 23.96
N ILE A 1135 15.56 -60.17 24.35
CA ILE A 1135 16.66 -60.79 25.09
C ILE A 1135 16.27 -60.74 26.58
N SER A 1136 16.11 -61.89 27.22
CA SER A 1136 15.68 -62.01 28.63
C SER A 1136 16.74 -61.51 29.60
N ASP A 1137 16.31 -60.75 30.61
CA ASP A 1137 17.20 -60.13 31.62
C ASP A 1137 17.44 -61.00 32.87
N GLU A 1138 16.72 -62.12 33.02
CA GLU A 1138 16.82 -62.98 34.19
C GLU A 1138 17.60 -64.27 33.88
N GLU A 1139 18.75 -64.43 34.57
CA GLU A 1139 19.50 -65.68 34.80
C GLU A 1139 20.11 -66.41 33.59
N ASN A 1140 21.02 -65.73 32.87
CA ASN A 1140 22.31 -66.24 32.36
C ASN A 1140 22.87 -65.20 31.35
N ASP A 1141 24.15 -64.87 31.45
CA ASP A 1141 24.83 -63.89 30.59
C ASP A 1141 24.88 -64.41 29.13
N VAL A 1142 23.83 -64.10 28.35
CA VAL A 1142 23.64 -64.60 26.98
C VAL A 1142 24.86 -64.21 26.13
N GLN A 1143 25.47 -65.22 25.51
CA GLN A 1143 26.58 -64.99 24.58
C GLN A 1143 26.02 -64.54 23.23
N VAL A 1144 26.63 -63.48 22.68
CA VAL A 1144 26.27 -62.96 21.36
C VAL A 1144 26.63 -63.97 20.28
N ASP A 1145 25.64 -64.41 19.52
CA ASP A 1145 25.84 -65.20 18.31
C ASP A 1145 25.66 -64.30 17.06
N LEU A 1146 26.73 -64.13 16.29
CA LEU A 1146 26.70 -63.35 15.05
C LEU A 1146 25.82 -63.99 13.97
N SER A 1147 25.52 -65.29 14.08
CA SER A 1147 24.62 -65.96 13.12
C SER A 1147 23.23 -65.33 13.08
N LEU A 1148 22.75 -64.82 14.23
CA LEU A 1148 21.46 -64.15 14.38
C LEU A 1148 21.40 -62.78 13.67
N PHE A 1149 22.56 -62.20 13.37
CA PHE A 1149 22.70 -60.89 12.72
C PHE A 1149 23.13 -60.99 11.25
N LYS A 1150 23.32 -62.21 10.74
CA LYS A 1150 23.59 -62.45 9.31
C LYS A 1150 22.26 -62.60 8.55
N PRO A 1151 22.13 -61.99 7.35
CA PRO A 1151 20.96 -62.23 6.51
C PRO A 1151 20.90 -63.70 6.08
N HIS A 1152 19.74 -64.34 6.21
CA HIS A 1152 19.55 -65.73 5.79
C HIS A 1152 19.46 -65.80 4.26
N PRO A 1153 20.24 -66.64 3.56
CA PRO A 1153 20.17 -66.71 2.10
C PRO A 1153 18.89 -67.44 1.66
N MET A 1154 17.87 -66.70 1.22
CA MET A 1154 16.81 -67.26 0.37
C MET A 1154 17.12 -67.00 -1.10
N GLN A 1155 17.01 -68.06 -1.92
CA GLN A 1155 17.15 -67.96 -3.37
C GLN A 1155 16.03 -67.06 -3.94
N GLY A 1156 16.41 -65.95 -4.58
CA GLY A 1156 15.55 -65.25 -5.56
C GLY A 1156 15.03 -63.85 -5.23
N ALA A 1157 15.39 -63.21 -4.11
CA ALA A 1157 14.95 -61.83 -3.81
C ALA A 1157 16.11 -60.84 -3.69
N SER A 1158 15.97 -59.68 -4.34
CA SER A 1158 16.88 -58.54 -4.23
C SER A 1158 16.94 -58.02 -2.79
N MET A 1159 18.14 -58.06 -2.19
CA MET A 1159 18.55 -57.48 -0.91
C MET A 1159 17.50 -57.44 0.22
N GLN A 1160 17.51 -58.46 1.09
CA GLN A 1160 16.76 -58.45 2.34
C GLN A 1160 17.36 -57.43 3.33
N ALA A 1161 16.49 -56.74 4.09
CA ALA A 1161 16.90 -55.85 5.17
C ALA A 1161 17.66 -56.65 6.23
N ARG A 1162 18.86 -56.18 6.60
CA ARG A 1162 19.68 -56.85 7.61
C ARG A 1162 18.96 -56.88 8.97
N PRO A 1163 19.11 -57.96 9.74
CA PRO A 1163 18.74 -57.96 11.15
C PRO A 1163 19.34 -56.75 11.88
N TRP A 1164 18.59 -56.20 12.83
CA TRP A 1164 19.00 -55.03 13.60
C TRP A 1164 18.68 -55.19 15.08
N LEU A 1165 19.41 -54.48 15.93
CA LEU A 1165 19.19 -54.48 17.38
C LEU A 1165 18.24 -53.33 17.75
N GLY A 1166 17.10 -53.67 18.30
CA GLY A 1166 16.07 -52.73 18.74
C GLY A 1166 16.22 -52.37 20.22
N LEU A 1167 16.10 -51.07 20.49
CA LEU A 1167 16.04 -50.49 21.83
C LEU A 1167 14.61 -50.03 22.12
N ASP A 1168 13.83 -50.82 22.87
CA ASP A 1168 12.47 -50.45 23.26
C ASP A 1168 12.49 -49.57 24.50
N HIS A 1169 12.13 -48.29 24.33
CA HIS A 1169 11.97 -47.35 25.43
C HIS A 1169 11.05 -46.19 25.05
N VAL A 1170 10.60 -45.43 26.05
CA VAL A 1170 9.79 -44.23 25.82
C VAL A 1170 10.66 -43.12 25.22
N ASN A 1171 10.16 -42.45 24.18
CA ASN A 1171 10.78 -41.25 23.65
C ASN A 1171 10.63 -40.09 24.65
N LYS A 1172 11.72 -39.79 25.37
CA LYS A 1172 11.79 -38.65 26.31
C LYS A 1172 12.24 -37.34 25.65
N THR A 1173 12.64 -37.41 24.38
CA THR A 1173 13.08 -36.23 23.63
C THR A 1173 11.84 -35.38 23.35
N PRO A 1174 11.80 -34.09 23.73
CA PRO A 1174 10.66 -33.23 23.43
C PRO A 1174 10.42 -33.30 21.92
N LYS A 1175 9.16 -33.52 21.49
CA LYS A 1175 8.80 -33.49 20.07
C LYS A 1175 9.39 -32.21 19.50
N ARG A 1176 10.47 -32.31 18.71
CA ARG A 1176 11.01 -31.18 17.95
C ARG A 1176 9.80 -30.59 17.24
N SER A 1177 9.48 -29.33 17.54
CA SER A 1177 8.58 -28.57 16.70
C SER A 1177 9.08 -28.77 15.27
N LYS A 1178 8.19 -29.14 14.34
CA LYS A 1178 8.48 -28.94 12.92
C LYS A 1178 8.84 -27.47 12.81
N VAL A 1179 10.13 -27.18 12.70
CA VAL A 1179 10.61 -25.84 12.44
C VAL A 1179 9.98 -25.48 11.09
N PRO A 1180 9.12 -24.45 11.02
CA PRO A 1180 8.63 -24.00 9.75
C PRO A 1180 9.84 -23.56 8.93
N TYR A 1181 9.84 -23.92 7.64
CA TYR A 1181 10.79 -23.41 6.65
C TYR A 1181 10.73 -21.87 6.66
N SER A 1182 11.56 -21.24 7.47
CA SER A 1182 11.94 -19.84 7.31
C SER A 1182 13.46 -19.80 7.30
N GLU A 1183 13.98 -19.36 6.16
CA GLU A 1183 15.38 -19.06 5.94
C GLU A 1183 15.89 -18.17 7.08
N LYS A 1184 16.89 -18.65 7.83
CA LYS A 1184 17.68 -17.77 8.70
C LYS A 1184 18.83 -17.20 7.87
N ALA A 1185 18.95 -15.88 7.93
CA ALA A 1185 20.00 -15.11 7.27
C ALA A 1185 21.41 -15.60 7.65
N ILE A 1186 22.30 -15.61 6.65
CA ILE A 1186 23.74 -15.86 6.81
C ILE A 1186 24.36 -14.64 7.51
N LYS A 1187 24.96 -14.86 8.68
CA LYS A 1187 25.81 -13.87 9.34
C LYS A 1187 27.22 -14.02 8.81
N ILE A 1188 27.67 -13.05 8.00
CA ILE A 1188 29.08 -12.91 7.65
C ILE A 1188 29.74 -12.13 8.79
N HIS A 1189 30.72 -12.74 9.45
CA HIS A 1189 31.64 -12.03 10.33
C HIS A 1189 32.70 -11.37 9.45
N ASN A 1190 32.75 -10.03 9.46
CA ASN A 1190 33.95 -9.30 9.05
C ASN A 1190 35.00 -9.39 10.15
#